data_AF-A0A565BUE6-F1
#
_entry.id   AF-A0A565BUE6-F1
#
_cell.length_a   1.000
_cell.length_b   1.000
_cell.length_c   1.000
_cell.angle_alpha   90.00
_cell.angle_beta   90.00
_cell.angle_gamma   90.00
#
_symmetry.space_group_name_H-M   'P 1'
#
loop_
_entity.id
_entity.type
_entity.pdbx_description
1 polymer ?
#
loop_
_entity_poly.entity_id
_entity_poly.type
_entity_poly.pdbx_seq_one_letter_code
_entity_poly.pdbx_strand_id
1 'polypeptide(L)'
;MEAKSFPTKELRQIGVVIQFEEAVKGFVRTFKHKASTSALTQSSALSLLSCYRKLMGGWEPLRLIANLPFIDDSSNCSLSLPDPSRITRSSALSLLQCIKFLLNDRFGKLPEELVKKASVKWLKTHAGYRSPNECLFFENSMELEPCDGPFIDEEYYGSELKSYKEELVAIGVSHDQAKARQLLASHICFADSDAITRIYRFLSKSEWKPEKGASLDRIWIPDGEKWVDVSSCVLYDKDKVFGSKLNVLEKHYDSEKDRDLFGFFSSAFGVRTNPSTEDYCALWKDWGTTKDRLSNEECCAFWRFVTQHGNNHGLDFLSKSVSRLPVNAPDSSKNGGILLSNMSDVFIADDLLLKDLFKGSPVFVWYPTPSIKTLPQTKLMEIYRKIGVKEISKCVEMAEAELTDGFKIEQQENNLISLGLVRLILGFLSDPSLKIEAEERSRIIHGLVSLKVQETSEAISTEYTLKLLSKGEKLIAKAKQMIRWEREGVVYAEKMEKACGKRKVLEYATCFGDVIAKGVLWEREDLIGRLSELVKMACLVEFDEDALEFLMKSKNLQVFEEDEKLISDAFSLNLISRLMPSIFKELYVQSRTRLYAFYFVAHRFVYGSSIARTVKFSITGSDFCHGTCDGLVCIYCVNPATRWQRTFPLSTVHGLFSDMYKRKEFHYSSPKPRFGKDMITCTFKPVWLYNSSDFRLDNVTTCEVFDFSPNAWRYVVPASPYRINAYHKPVYLDGSLYWFTECE
;
A
#
# COMPACT_ATOMS: atom_id res chain seq x y z
N MET A 1 -20.56 16.07 -117.03
CA MET A 1 -21.82 16.81 -116.89
C MET A 1 -21.54 18.06 -116.10
N GLU A 2 -21.77 19.22 -116.71
CA GLU A 2 -21.41 20.55 -116.23
C GLU A 2 -22.13 20.93 -114.93
N ALA A 3 -21.38 21.41 -113.93
CA ALA A 3 -21.90 22.24 -112.86
C ALA A 3 -21.30 23.65 -113.04
N LYS A 4 -22.15 24.58 -113.50
CA LYS A 4 -21.85 26.00 -113.67
C LYS A 4 -21.24 26.59 -112.39
N SER A 5 -20.05 27.19 -112.49
CA SER A 5 -19.48 28.01 -111.43
C SER A 5 -20.29 29.30 -111.28
N PHE A 6 -20.96 29.49 -110.15
CA PHE A 6 -21.61 30.75 -109.78
C PHE A 6 -20.56 31.87 -109.55
N PRO A 7 -20.81 33.13 -109.96
CA PRO A 7 -19.84 34.22 -109.77
C PRO A 7 -19.82 34.71 -108.31
N THR A 8 -18.80 34.33 -107.56
CA THR A 8 -18.54 34.74 -106.17
C THR A 8 -18.26 36.24 -105.98
N LYS A 9 -18.13 37.01 -107.06
CA LYS A 9 -17.92 38.47 -107.02
C LYS A 9 -19.23 39.26 -106.84
N GLU A 10 -20.32 38.81 -107.44
CA GLU A 10 -21.61 39.52 -107.46
C GLU A 10 -22.32 39.42 -106.10
N LEU A 11 -22.32 38.24 -105.48
CA LEU A 11 -22.88 38.02 -104.15
C LEU A 11 -22.22 38.89 -103.06
N ARG A 12 -20.95 39.26 -103.25
CA ARG A 12 -20.16 40.05 -102.28
C ARG A 12 -20.57 41.53 -102.29
N GLN A 13 -21.12 42.02 -103.42
CA GLN A 13 -21.63 43.39 -103.56
C GLN A 13 -23.04 43.58 -102.96
N ILE A 14 -23.78 42.50 -102.73
CA ILE A 14 -25.14 42.52 -102.16
C ILE A 14 -25.13 42.25 -100.63
N GLY A 15 -23.95 42.23 -100.01
CA GLY A 15 -23.79 41.99 -98.57
C GLY A 15 -23.89 40.52 -98.13
N VAL A 16 -23.93 39.57 -99.08
CA VAL A 16 -23.97 38.14 -98.76
C VAL A 16 -22.57 37.68 -98.31
N VAL A 17 -22.49 37.10 -97.12
CA VAL A 17 -21.23 36.62 -96.52
C VAL A 17 -20.82 35.29 -97.16
N ILE A 18 -19.79 35.33 -98.01
CA ILE A 18 -19.34 34.17 -98.81
C ILE A 18 -18.15 33.45 -98.16
N GLN A 19 -17.47 34.07 -97.20
CA GLN A 19 -16.38 33.44 -96.47
C GLN A 19 -16.92 32.70 -95.24
N PHE A 20 -16.59 31.41 -95.14
CA PHE A 20 -17.05 30.51 -94.08
C PHE A 20 -16.77 31.07 -92.67
N GLU A 21 -15.59 31.63 -92.44
CA GLU A 21 -15.21 32.21 -91.14
C GLU A 21 -16.05 33.45 -90.77
N GLU A 22 -16.47 34.26 -91.74
CA GLU A 22 -17.35 35.40 -91.50
C GLU A 22 -18.81 34.96 -91.27
N ALA A 23 -19.25 33.89 -91.94
CA ALA A 23 -20.58 33.29 -91.70
C ALA A 23 -20.67 32.67 -90.29
N VAL A 24 -19.60 32.02 -89.83
CA VAL A 24 -19.48 31.49 -88.47
C VAL A 24 -19.48 32.63 -87.44
N LYS A 25 -18.75 33.74 -87.67
CA LYS A 25 -18.79 34.91 -86.79
C LYS A 25 -20.17 35.54 -86.69
N GLY A 26 -20.90 35.65 -87.80
CA GLY A 26 -22.28 36.16 -87.82
C GLY A 26 -23.25 35.23 -87.06
N PHE A 27 -23.08 33.92 -87.21
CA PHE A 27 -23.83 32.91 -86.47
C PHE A 27 -23.58 33.00 -84.95
N VAL A 28 -22.31 33.06 -84.54
CA VAL A 28 -21.90 33.17 -83.13
C VAL A 28 -22.44 34.46 -82.50
N ARG A 29 -22.39 35.60 -83.21
CA ARG A 29 -22.99 36.88 -82.72
C ARG A 29 -24.49 36.76 -82.48
N THR A 30 -25.21 36.14 -83.41
CA THR A 30 -26.67 35.99 -83.32
C THR A 30 -27.06 35.04 -82.17
N PHE A 31 -26.30 33.96 -81.99
CA PHE A 31 -26.46 33.04 -80.87
C PHE A 31 -26.18 33.74 -79.53
N LYS A 32 -25.04 34.44 -79.40
CA LYS A 32 -24.66 35.20 -78.19
C LYS A 32 -25.73 36.23 -77.80
N HIS A 33 -26.28 36.94 -78.78
CA HIS A 33 -27.36 37.90 -78.53
C HIS A 33 -28.61 37.22 -77.94
N LYS A 34 -29.08 36.12 -78.54
CA LYS A 34 -30.27 35.39 -78.05
C LYS A 34 -30.05 34.71 -76.69
N ALA A 35 -28.84 34.21 -76.43
CA ALA A 35 -28.47 33.64 -75.14
C ALA A 35 -28.41 34.70 -74.03
N SER A 36 -27.89 35.89 -74.34
CA SER A 36 -27.77 37.00 -73.38
C SER A 36 -29.11 37.66 -73.03
N THR A 37 -30.12 37.56 -73.90
CA THR A 37 -31.46 38.12 -73.68
C THR A 37 -32.50 37.08 -73.22
N SER A 38 -32.07 35.90 -72.78
CA SER A 38 -32.96 34.80 -72.34
C SER A 38 -33.99 34.34 -73.38
N ALA A 39 -33.75 34.62 -74.66
CA ALA A 39 -34.66 34.33 -75.78
C ALA A 39 -34.35 33.00 -76.48
N LEU A 40 -33.52 32.16 -75.86
CA LEU A 40 -33.10 30.86 -76.39
C LEU A 40 -34.14 29.79 -76.02
N THR A 41 -35.07 29.51 -76.93
CA THR A 41 -36.04 28.41 -76.80
C THR A 41 -35.45 27.09 -77.30
N GLN A 42 -36.00 25.95 -76.86
CA GLN A 42 -35.57 24.62 -77.31
C GLN A 42 -35.59 24.47 -78.85
N SER A 43 -36.60 25.02 -79.52
CA SER A 43 -36.69 24.99 -80.98
C SER A 43 -35.59 25.82 -81.64
N SER A 44 -35.30 27.00 -81.10
CA SER A 44 -34.24 27.88 -81.62
C SER A 44 -32.84 27.27 -81.42
N ALA A 45 -32.60 26.61 -80.29
CA ALA A 45 -31.35 25.90 -80.02
C ALA A 45 -31.15 24.71 -80.97
N LEU A 46 -32.19 23.91 -81.23
CA LEU A 46 -32.14 22.79 -82.17
C LEU A 46 -31.93 23.25 -83.62
N SER A 47 -32.56 24.35 -84.04
CA SER A 47 -32.34 24.92 -85.37
C SER A 47 -30.92 25.46 -85.55
N LEU A 48 -30.35 26.06 -84.50
CA LEU A 48 -28.97 26.56 -84.50
C LEU A 48 -27.96 25.41 -84.55
N LEU A 49 -28.18 24.35 -83.76
CA LEU A 49 -27.36 23.13 -83.80
C LEU A 49 -27.45 22.41 -85.15
N SER A 50 -28.63 22.37 -85.78
CA SER A 50 -28.82 21.79 -87.12
C SER A 50 -28.08 22.58 -88.21
N CYS A 51 -28.10 23.92 -88.17
CA CYS A 51 -27.31 24.77 -89.07
C CYS A 51 -25.81 24.56 -88.87
N TYR A 52 -25.36 24.49 -87.62
CA TYR A 52 -23.95 24.24 -87.29
C TYR A 52 -23.48 22.85 -87.78
N ARG A 53 -24.34 21.83 -87.68
CA ARG A 53 -24.10 20.47 -88.20
C ARG A 53 -23.84 20.44 -89.70
N LYS A 54 -24.59 21.24 -90.47
CA LYS A 54 -24.43 21.37 -91.93
C LYS A 54 -23.19 22.16 -92.34
N LEU A 55 -22.76 23.13 -91.51
CA LEU A 55 -21.57 23.95 -91.75
C LEU A 55 -20.25 23.19 -91.49
N MET A 56 -20.23 22.23 -90.56
CA MET A 56 -18.99 21.61 -90.07
C MET A 56 -18.65 20.24 -90.68
N GLY A 57 -19.18 19.91 -91.86
CA GLY A 57 -19.08 18.59 -92.50
C GLY A 57 -17.68 18.12 -92.97
N GLY A 58 -16.55 18.58 -92.41
CA GLY A 58 -15.25 18.08 -92.90
C GLY A 58 -13.93 18.35 -92.17
N TRP A 59 -13.78 19.23 -91.16
CA TRP A 59 -12.44 19.65 -90.66
C TRP A 59 -12.26 19.62 -89.11
N GLU A 60 -10.99 19.65 -88.67
CA GLU A 60 -10.42 19.30 -87.34
C GLU A 60 -11.00 19.99 -86.07
N PRO A 61 -10.86 19.36 -84.88
CA PRO A 61 -11.66 19.65 -83.67
C PRO A 61 -11.10 20.72 -82.71
N LEU A 62 -9.85 21.17 -82.84
CA LEU A 62 -9.26 22.07 -81.84
C LEU A 62 -9.81 23.51 -81.93
N ARG A 63 -10.34 23.92 -83.08
CA ARG A 63 -11.07 25.19 -83.24
C ARG A 63 -12.53 25.15 -82.74
N LEU A 64 -13.08 23.97 -82.43
CA LEU A 64 -14.47 23.80 -81.94
C LEU A 64 -14.64 24.25 -80.49
N ILE A 65 -13.62 24.10 -79.65
CA ILE A 65 -13.72 24.48 -78.23
C ILE A 65 -13.87 26.00 -78.10
N ALA A 66 -13.21 26.78 -78.97
CA ALA A 66 -13.21 28.25 -78.95
C ALA A 66 -14.56 28.91 -79.28
N ASN A 67 -15.53 28.19 -79.87
CA ASN A 67 -16.79 28.75 -80.35
C ASN A 67 -18.04 28.31 -79.55
N LEU A 68 -17.85 27.57 -78.45
CA LEU A 68 -18.96 27.20 -77.57
C LEU A 68 -19.46 28.43 -76.78
N PRO A 69 -20.77 28.50 -76.42
CA PRO A 69 -21.45 29.70 -75.89
C PRO A 69 -20.88 30.34 -74.62
N PHE A 70 -19.94 29.68 -73.96
CA PHE A 70 -19.40 30.02 -72.64
C PHE A 70 -18.03 30.71 -72.70
N ILE A 71 -17.60 31.13 -73.90
CA ILE A 71 -16.32 31.81 -74.13
C ILE A 71 -16.57 33.28 -74.43
N ASP A 72 -16.25 34.12 -73.45
CA ASP A 72 -16.09 35.54 -73.70
C ASP A 72 -14.80 35.77 -74.50
N ASP A 73 -14.89 36.58 -75.54
CA ASP A 73 -13.85 36.74 -76.56
C ASP A 73 -13.37 38.19 -76.58
N SER A 74 -13.14 38.75 -75.39
CA SER A 74 -12.44 40.01 -75.21
C SER A 74 -11.00 39.74 -74.77
N SER A 75 -10.15 39.56 -75.78
CA SER A 75 -8.67 39.52 -75.72
C SER A 75 -8.02 38.36 -74.95
N ASN A 76 -7.31 37.49 -75.68
CA ASN A 76 -6.37 36.47 -75.19
C ASN A 76 -6.92 35.44 -74.17
N CYS A 77 -7.26 34.25 -74.69
CA CYS A 77 -7.19 32.96 -73.99
C CYS A 77 -7.58 32.92 -72.50
N SER A 78 -8.87 32.78 -72.19
CA SER A 78 -9.32 32.03 -71.01
C SER A 78 -10.77 31.59 -71.15
N LEU A 79 -11.04 30.30 -71.04
CA LEU A 79 -12.39 29.78 -70.79
C LEU A 79 -12.73 30.13 -69.34
N SER A 80 -13.24 31.33 -69.08
CA SER A 80 -13.84 31.64 -67.78
C SER A 80 -15.34 31.35 -67.88
N LEU A 81 -15.78 30.22 -67.32
CA LEU A 81 -17.19 30.09 -66.99
C LEU A 81 -17.58 31.32 -66.13
N PRO A 82 -18.78 31.92 -66.36
CA PRO A 82 -19.23 33.04 -65.54
C PRO A 82 -19.28 32.64 -64.07
N ASP A 83 -19.31 33.63 -63.16
CA ASP A 83 -19.49 33.44 -61.71
C ASP A 83 -20.40 32.22 -61.42
N PRO A 84 -19.96 31.22 -60.63
CA PRO A 84 -20.69 29.98 -60.36
C PRO A 84 -22.18 30.20 -60.06
N SER A 85 -22.52 31.32 -59.41
CA SER A 85 -23.88 31.73 -59.07
C SER A 85 -24.78 32.06 -60.26
N ARG A 86 -24.23 32.22 -61.46
CA ARG A 86 -24.92 32.58 -62.71
C ARG A 86 -25.21 31.40 -63.63
N ILE A 87 -24.72 30.20 -63.30
CA ILE A 87 -24.94 28.99 -64.12
C ILE A 87 -26.28 28.37 -63.76
N THR A 88 -27.25 28.53 -64.67
CA THR A 88 -28.59 27.96 -64.53
C THR A 88 -28.58 26.44 -64.75
N ARG A 89 -29.59 25.76 -64.19
CA ARG A 89 -29.85 24.32 -64.43
C ARG A 89 -29.80 23.97 -65.93
N SER A 90 -30.47 24.75 -66.77
CA SER A 90 -30.53 24.53 -68.22
C SER A 90 -29.17 24.65 -68.89
N SER A 91 -28.32 25.58 -68.44
CA SER A 91 -26.97 25.78 -68.97
C SER A 91 -26.04 24.62 -68.61
N ALA A 92 -26.12 24.14 -67.37
CA ALA A 92 -25.39 22.97 -66.90
C ALA A 92 -25.79 21.69 -67.65
N LEU A 93 -27.08 21.43 -67.82
CA LEU A 93 -27.57 20.28 -68.60
C LEU A 93 -27.17 20.38 -70.09
N SER A 94 -27.16 21.58 -70.66
CA SER A 94 -26.69 21.80 -72.03
C SER A 94 -25.19 21.51 -72.19
N LEU A 95 -24.38 21.84 -71.18
CA LEU A 95 -22.96 21.50 -71.14
C LEU A 95 -22.76 19.98 -71.07
N LEU A 96 -23.52 19.29 -70.22
CA LEU A 96 -23.49 17.82 -70.13
C LEU A 96 -23.94 17.15 -71.43
N GLN A 97 -24.97 17.67 -72.10
CA GLN A 97 -25.38 17.22 -73.43
C GLN A 97 -24.29 17.43 -74.48
N CYS A 98 -23.52 18.51 -74.39
CA CYS A 98 -22.36 18.72 -75.26
C CYS A 98 -21.24 17.70 -74.98
N ILE A 99 -20.97 17.42 -73.71
CA ILE A 99 -19.98 16.41 -73.28
C ILE A 99 -20.39 15.02 -73.80
N LYS A 100 -21.66 14.65 -73.63
CA LYS A 100 -22.27 13.42 -74.16
C LYS A 100 -22.05 13.25 -75.65
N PHE A 101 -22.31 14.32 -76.41
CA PHE A 101 -22.09 14.32 -77.85
C PHE A 101 -20.60 14.12 -78.21
N LEU A 102 -19.69 14.78 -77.50
CA LEU A 102 -18.25 14.64 -77.74
C LEU A 102 -17.72 13.24 -77.40
N LEU A 103 -18.27 12.60 -76.36
CA LEU A 103 -17.94 11.23 -76.00
C LEU A 103 -18.47 10.22 -77.04
N ASN A 104 -19.71 10.36 -77.49
CA ASN A 104 -20.40 9.40 -78.36
C ASN A 104 -20.01 9.47 -79.84
N ASP A 105 -19.77 10.66 -80.38
CA ASP A 105 -19.75 10.85 -81.85
C ASP A 105 -18.34 10.79 -82.45
N ARG A 106 -17.25 11.08 -81.69
CA ARG A 106 -15.93 11.30 -82.32
C ARG A 106 -14.62 10.93 -81.61
N PHE A 107 -14.53 10.83 -80.27
CA PHE A 107 -13.20 10.75 -79.61
C PHE A 107 -12.98 9.61 -78.61
N GLY A 108 -14.04 9.01 -78.05
CA GLY A 108 -13.92 8.02 -76.97
C GLY A 108 -13.31 8.54 -75.65
N LYS A 109 -12.69 9.73 -75.65
CA LYS A 109 -12.14 10.46 -74.50
C LYS A 109 -12.32 11.97 -74.70
N LEU A 110 -12.50 12.72 -73.61
CA LEU A 110 -12.58 14.18 -73.67
C LEU A 110 -11.19 14.82 -73.88
N PRO A 111 -11.09 15.91 -74.68
CA PRO A 111 -9.85 16.68 -74.78
C PRO A 111 -9.41 17.24 -73.42
N GLU A 112 -8.12 17.12 -73.07
CA GLU A 112 -7.56 17.57 -71.78
C GLU A 112 -7.85 19.04 -71.48
N GLU A 113 -7.78 19.90 -72.50
CA GLU A 113 -8.12 21.33 -72.38
C GLU A 113 -9.57 21.53 -71.90
N LEU A 114 -10.53 20.75 -72.42
CA LEU A 114 -11.92 20.84 -71.99
C LEU A 114 -12.09 20.42 -70.53
N VAL A 115 -11.43 19.34 -70.11
CA VAL A 115 -11.47 18.86 -68.71
C VAL A 115 -10.86 19.90 -67.77
N LYS A 116 -9.71 20.47 -68.12
CA LYS A 116 -9.05 21.53 -67.37
C LYS A 116 -9.94 22.76 -67.21
N LYS A 117 -10.66 23.14 -68.28
CA LYS A 117 -11.56 24.29 -68.28
C LYS A 117 -12.90 24.02 -67.59
N ALA A 118 -13.37 22.77 -67.59
CA ALA A 118 -14.53 22.33 -66.83
C ALA A 118 -14.26 22.16 -65.33
N SER A 119 -12.99 22.19 -64.90
CA SER A 119 -12.56 22.00 -63.51
C SER A 119 -12.84 23.20 -62.58
N VAL A 120 -13.53 24.24 -63.05
CA VAL A 120 -13.97 25.38 -62.23
C VAL A 120 -15.22 25.02 -61.42
N LYS A 121 -15.58 25.86 -60.45
CA LYS A 121 -16.77 25.63 -59.60
C LYS A 121 -18.04 25.97 -60.37
N TRP A 122 -18.84 24.99 -60.76
CA TRP A 122 -20.10 25.23 -61.48
C TRP A 122 -21.19 24.17 -61.23
N LEU A 123 -20.82 23.01 -60.70
CA LEU A 123 -21.79 22.00 -60.30
C LEU A 123 -22.38 22.37 -58.94
N LYS A 124 -23.71 22.43 -58.88
CA LYS A 124 -24.44 22.67 -57.65
C LYS A 124 -24.50 21.37 -56.85
N THR A 125 -24.05 21.45 -55.60
CA THR A 125 -24.14 20.37 -54.61
C THR A 125 -24.92 20.88 -53.40
N HIS A 126 -25.27 19.97 -52.49
CA HIS A 126 -25.85 20.37 -51.20
C HIS A 126 -24.87 21.16 -50.31
N ALA A 127 -23.57 21.16 -50.63
CA ALA A 127 -22.54 21.98 -50.00
C ALA A 127 -22.17 23.25 -50.82
N GLY A 128 -23.06 23.70 -51.71
CA GLY A 128 -22.89 24.86 -52.58
C GLY A 128 -22.26 24.52 -53.94
N TYR A 129 -21.77 25.51 -54.68
CA TYR A 129 -21.14 25.25 -55.98
C TYR A 129 -19.71 24.71 -55.79
N ARG A 130 -19.40 23.61 -56.50
CA ARG A 130 -18.11 22.90 -56.43
C ARG A 130 -17.59 22.57 -57.83
N SER A 131 -16.28 22.32 -57.91
CA SER A 131 -15.68 21.80 -59.14
C SER A 131 -16.02 20.32 -59.31
N PRO A 132 -16.09 19.78 -60.54
CA PRO A 132 -16.40 18.36 -60.74
C PRO A 132 -15.54 17.40 -59.90
N ASN A 133 -14.24 17.69 -59.75
CA ASN A 133 -13.32 16.87 -58.96
C ASN A 133 -13.62 16.84 -57.45
N GLU A 134 -14.39 17.80 -56.94
CA GLU A 134 -14.81 17.91 -55.54
C GLU A 134 -16.25 17.38 -55.31
N CYS A 135 -16.94 16.91 -56.36
CA CYS A 135 -18.32 16.46 -56.28
C CYS A 135 -18.44 14.94 -56.12
N LEU A 136 -19.51 14.51 -55.45
CA LEU A 136 -19.87 13.11 -55.23
C LEU A 136 -21.28 12.80 -55.76
N PHE A 137 -21.48 11.55 -56.19
CA PHE A 137 -22.81 10.99 -56.34
C PHE A 137 -23.34 10.55 -54.98
N PHE A 138 -24.63 10.79 -54.72
CA PHE A 138 -25.29 10.30 -53.52
C PHE A 138 -25.82 8.89 -53.75
N GLU A 139 -25.49 7.97 -52.85
CA GLU A 139 -26.00 6.60 -52.88
C GLU A 139 -26.70 6.27 -51.56
N ASN A 140 -27.94 5.78 -51.63
CA ASN A 140 -28.74 5.46 -50.43
C ASN A 140 -28.10 4.39 -49.52
N SER A 141 -27.14 3.61 -50.03
CA SER A 141 -26.36 2.62 -49.28
C SER A 141 -25.36 3.24 -48.31
N MET A 142 -25.05 4.54 -48.44
CA MET A 142 -23.99 5.19 -47.64
C MET A 142 -24.44 5.56 -46.21
N GLU A 143 -25.73 5.43 -45.87
CA GLU A 143 -26.31 5.87 -44.58
C GLU A 143 -26.00 7.35 -44.23
N LEU A 144 -25.74 8.15 -45.26
CA LEU A 144 -25.55 9.60 -45.18
C LEU A 144 -26.82 10.31 -45.66
N GLU A 145 -26.94 11.59 -45.34
CA GLU A 145 -27.93 12.49 -45.92
C GLU A 145 -27.32 13.29 -47.08
N PRO A 146 -28.11 13.76 -48.06
CA PRO A 146 -27.60 14.55 -49.18
C PRO A 146 -26.81 15.80 -48.75
N CYS A 147 -27.13 16.37 -47.58
CA CYS A 147 -26.45 17.55 -47.03
C CYS A 147 -25.14 17.23 -46.29
N ASP A 148 -24.82 15.95 -46.04
CA ASP A 148 -23.61 15.56 -45.27
C ASP A 148 -22.31 15.74 -46.05
N GLY A 149 -22.39 16.00 -47.34
CA GLY A 149 -21.22 16.03 -48.21
C GLY A 149 -21.42 16.89 -49.44
N PRO A 150 -20.37 17.01 -50.28
CA PRO A 150 -20.46 17.69 -51.57
C PRO A 150 -21.19 16.82 -52.62
N PHE A 151 -22.36 16.29 -52.26
CA PHE A 151 -23.21 15.48 -53.12
C PHE A 151 -23.96 16.35 -54.12
N ILE A 152 -23.97 15.95 -55.39
CA ILE A 152 -24.67 16.68 -56.45
C ILE A 152 -26.16 16.78 -56.11
N ASP A 153 -26.71 17.99 -56.23
CA ASP A 153 -28.11 18.30 -55.93
C ASP A 153 -29.00 17.76 -57.07
N GLU A 154 -29.32 16.46 -57.01
CA GLU A 154 -30.16 15.79 -58.01
C GLU A 154 -31.57 16.41 -58.09
N GLU A 155 -32.07 16.99 -57.00
CA GLU A 155 -33.38 17.65 -56.97
C GLU A 155 -33.36 18.93 -57.82
N TYR A 156 -32.31 19.74 -57.69
CA TYR A 156 -32.11 20.93 -58.52
C TYR A 156 -32.00 20.59 -60.00
N TYR A 157 -31.23 19.55 -60.37
CA TYR A 157 -31.02 19.17 -61.77
C TYR A 157 -32.14 18.31 -62.37
N GLY A 158 -32.95 17.66 -61.53
CA GLY A 158 -34.03 16.75 -61.91
C GLY A 158 -33.55 15.42 -62.48
N SER A 159 -34.51 14.58 -62.87
CA SER A 159 -34.27 13.22 -63.37
C SER A 159 -33.40 13.13 -64.62
N GLU A 160 -33.29 14.22 -65.39
CA GLU A 160 -32.43 14.33 -66.56
C GLU A 160 -30.95 14.10 -66.23
N LEU A 161 -30.50 14.50 -65.03
CA LEU A 161 -29.11 14.34 -64.59
C LEU A 161 -28.65 12.88 -64.60
N LYS A 162 -29.57 11.94 -64.29
CA LYS A 162 -29.27 10.50 -64.24
C LYS A 162 -28.81 9.95 -65.59
N SER A 163 -29.20 10.61 -66.69
CA SER A 163 -28.78 10.24 -68.04
C SER A 163 -27.37 10.71 -68.41
N TYR A 164 -26.71 11.48 -67.54
CA TYR A 164 -25.38 12.07 -67.75
C TYR A 164 -24.28 11.53 -66.80
N LYS A 165 -24.48 10.35 -66.21
CA LYS A 165 -23.54 9.79 -65.21
C LYS A 165 -22.13 9.59 -65.78
N GLU A 166 -22.02 9.06 -66.99
CA GLU A 166 -20.74 8.78 -67.66
C GLU A 166 -19.98 10.08 -67.98
N GLU A 167 -20.72 11.11 -68.39
CA GLU A 167 -20.24 12.44 -68.71
C GLU A 167 -19.70 13.15 -67.47
N LEU A 168 -20.42 13.07 -66.35
CA LEU A 168 -20.00 13.60 -65.06
C LEU A 168 -18.72 12.93 -64.57
N VAL A 169 -18.62 11.61 -64.71
CA VAL A 169 -17.38 10.87 -64.40
C VAL A 169 -16.24 11.31 -65.31
N ALA A 170 -16.47 11.50 -66.61
CA ALA A 170 -15.46 11.89 -67.57
C ALA A 170 -14.86 13.29 -67.31
N ILE A 171 -15.62 14.20 -66.68
CA ILE A 171 -15.14 15.52 -66.28
C ILE A 171 -14.57 15.58 -64.86
N GLY A 172 -14.58 14.47 -64.12
CA GLY A 172 -13.88 14.34 -62.83
C GLY A 172 -14.74 14.10 -61.60
N VAL A 173 -16.08 14.04 -61.73
CA VAL A 173 -16.96 13.67 -60.61
C VAL A 173 -16.59 12.27 -60.12
N SER A 174 -16.40 12.16 -58.82
CA SER A 174 -15.86 10.94 -58.23
C SER A 174 -16.90 9.83 -58.22
N HIS A 175 -16.56 8.70 -58.82
CA HIS A 175 -17.30 7.43 -58.74
C HIS A 175 -16.53 6.36 -57.96
N ASP A 176 -15.30 6.66 -57.58
CA ASP A 176 -14.43 5.78 -56.81
C ASP A 176 -14.67 5.96 -55.31
N GLN A 177 -14.78 4.84 -54.59
CA GLN A 177 -15.06 4.85 -53.16
C GLN A 177 -13.90 5.45 -52.35
N ALA A 178 -12.64 5.26 -52.75
CA ALA A 178 -11.52 5.81 -52.00
C ALA A 178 -11.48 7.35 -52.11
N LYS A 179 -11.68 7.88 -53.31
CA LYS A 179 -11.82 9.33 -53.54
C LYS A 179 -13.05 9.90 -52.82
N ALA A 180 -14.16 9.18 -52.75
CA ALA A 180 -15.33 9.59 -51.99
C ALA A 180 -15.05 9.73 -50.49
N ARG A 181 -14.36 8.75 -49.88
CA ARG A 181 -13.94 8.82 -48.47
C ARG A 181 -13.02 10.01 -48.21
N GLN A 182 -12.07 10.26 -49.11
CA GLN A 182 -11.16 11.40 -48.99
C GLN A 182 -11.88 12.75 -49.07
N LEU A 183 -12.84 12.90 -50.00
CA LEU A 183 -13.63 14.12 -50.13
C LEU A 183 -14.52 14.35 -48.90
N LEU A 184 -15.18 13.31 -48.39
CA LEU A 184 -15.98 13.40 -47.16
C LEU A 184 -15.11 13.74 -45.93
N ALA A 185 -13.94 13.10 -45.79
CA ALA A 185 -13.00 13.41 -44.73
C ALA A 185 -12.49 14.86 -44.80
N SER A 186 -12.28 15.40 -45.99
CA SER A 186 -11.91 16.82 -46.17
C SER A 186 -13.06 17.79 -45.91
N HIS A 187 -14.30 17.34 -46.10
CA HIS A 187 -15.51 18.15 -45.94
C HIS A 187 -15.97 18.24 -44.48
N ILE A 188 -15.57 17.29 -43.63
CA ILE A 188 -16.06 17.15 -42.26
C ILE A 188 -16.01 18.44 -41.42
N CYS A 189 -15.00 19.29 -41.64
CA CYS A 189 -14.84 20.57 -40.92
C CYS A 189 -15.89 21.64 -41.27
N PHE A 190 -16.66 21.43 -42.34
CA PHE A 190 -17.69 22.36 -42.82
C PHE A 190 -19.11 21.83 -42.61
N ALA A 191 -19.24 20.60 -42.10
CA ALA A 191 -20.51 19.95 -41.84
C ALA A 191 -21.07 20.34 -40.45
N ASP A 192 -22.38 20.15 -40.26
CA ASP A 192 -23.00 20.31 -38.94
C ASP A 192 -22.70 19.12 -38.01
N SER A 193 -23.06 19.23 -36.73
CA SER A 193 -22.70 18.22 -35.70
C SER A 193 -23.24 16.82 -36.01
N ASP A 194 -24.48 16.74 -36.51
CA ASP A 194 -25.13 15.47 -36.84
C ASP A 194 -24.48 14.83 -38.08
N ALA A 195 -24.19 15.65 -39.10
CA ALA A 195 -23.49 15.26 -40.30
C ALA A 195 -22.07 14.78 -39.99
N ILE A 196 -21.31 15.47 -39.13
CA ILE A 196 -19.98 15.03 -38.69
C ILE A 196 -20.03 13.61 -38.11
N THR A 197 -21.02 13.33 -37.26
CA THR A 197 -21.16 12.01 -36.64
C THR A 197 -21.55 10.95 -37.67
N ARG A 198 -22.46 11.26 -38.61
CA ARG A 198 -22.79 10.36 -39.74
C ARG A 198 -21.57 10.08 -40.63
N ILE A 199 -20.78 11.10 -40.96
CA ILE A 199 -19.54 10.98 -41.74
C ILE A 199 -18.53 10.10 -41.01
N TYR A 200 -18.32 10.29 -39.70
CA TYR A 200 -17.42 9.42 -38.94
C TYR A 200 -17.87 7.96 -38.97
N ARG A 201 -19.17 7.67 -38.84
CA ARG A 201 -19.68 6.29 -38.94
C ARG A 201 -19.43 5.70 -40.33
N PHE A 202 -19.67 6.47 -41.38
CA PHE A 202 -19.38 6.07 -42.75
C PHE A 202 -17.89 5.77 -42.96
N LEU A 203 -17.01 6.68 -42.54
CA LEU A 203 -15.56 6.51 -42.66
C LEU A 203 -15.06 5.31 -41.86
N SER A 204 -15.58 5.11 -40.65
CA SER A 204 -15.30 3.96 -39.78
C SER A 204 -15.68 2.63 -40.44
N LYS A 205 -16.92 2.50 -40.96
CA LYS A 205 -17.37 1.30 -41.68
C LYS A 205 -16.53 0.98 -42.91
N SER A 206 -15.96 2.00 -43.52
CA SER A 206 -15.14 1.89 -44.72
C SER A 206 -13.64 1.68 -44.45
N GLU A 207 -13.24 1.56 -43.18
CA GLU A 207 -11.85 1.44 -42.71
C GLU A 207 -10.92 2.54 -43.28
N TRP A 208 -11.45 3.76 -43.46
CA TRP A 208 -10.68 4.87 -44.00
C TRP A 208 -9.55 5.26 -43.04
N LYS A 209 -8.41 5.68 -43.60
CA LYS A 209 -7.28 6.24 -42.85
C LYS A 209 -6.73 7.46 -43.58
N PRO A 210 -6.28 8.48 -42.85
CA PRO A 210 -5.62 9.63 -43.47
C PRO A 210 -4.34 9.19 -44.19
N GLU A 211 -4.06 9.85 -45.32
CA GLU A 211 -2.79 9.67 -46.03
C GLU A 211 -1.62 10.05 -45.11
N LYS A 212 -0.48 9.37 -45.24
CA LYS A 212 0.70 9.63 -44.41
C LYS A 212 1.13 11.10 -44.54
N GLY A 213 0.99 11.86 -43.45
CA GLY A 213 1.31 13.30 -43.39
C GLY A 213 0.10 14.24 -43.52
N ALA A 214 -1.11 13.73 -43.71
CA ALA A 214 -2.34 14.53 -43.65
C ALA A 214 -2.78 14.71 -42.18
N SER A 215 -2.46 15.88 -41.62
CA SER A 215 -2.76 16.30 -40.26
C SER A 215 -4.25 16.56 -40.03
N LEU A 216 -5.07 15.52 -39.91
CA LEU A 216 -6.31 15.65 -39.14
C LEU A 216 -5.99 15.43 -37.67
N ASP A 217 -5.27 16.38 -37.07
CA ASP A 217 -4.86 16.33 -35.66
C ASP A 217 -6.02 16.74 -34.73
N ARG A 218 -7.27 16.72 -35.22
CA ARG A 218 -8.42 17.19 -34.46
C ARG A 218 -9.61 16.24 -34.56
N ILE A 219 -10.35 16.16 -33.45
CA ILE A 219 -11.57 15.38 -33.30
C ILE A 219 -12.69 16.31 -32.89
N TRP A 220 -13.89 16.05 -33.42
CA TRP A 220 -15.10 16.77 -33.04
C TRP A 220 -15.64 16.27 -31.71
N ILE A 221 -16.14 17.17 -30.87
CA ILE A 221 -16.86 16.84 -29.64
C ILE A 221 -18.28 17.39 -29.75
N PRO A 222 -19.30 16.51 -29.89
CA PRO A 222 -20.70 16.92 -30.04
C PRO A 222 -21.24 17.80 -28.91
N ASP A 223 -21.01 17.42 -27.64
CA ASP A 223 -21.59 18.11 -26.47
C ASP A 223 -21.13 19.58 -26.30
N GLY A 224 -20.02 19.94 -26.92
CA GLY A 224 -19.45 21.29 -26.85
C GLY A 224 -19.27 21.96 -28.20
N GLU A 225 -19.80 21.35 -29.27
CA GLU A 225 -19.68 21.78 -30.67
C GLU A 225 -18.29 22.35 -31.02
N LYS A 226 -17.23 21.59 -30.68
CA LYS A 226 -15.86 22.07 -30.81
C LYS A 226 -14.91 21.01 -31.36
N TRP A 227 -13.89 21.50 -32.07
CA TRP A 227 -12.74 20.70 -32.48
C TRP A 227 -11.65 20.74 -31.41
N VAL A 228 -11.18 19.57 -30.97
CA VAL A 228 -10.11 19.40 -29.98
C VAL A 228 -8.94 18.65 -30.58
N ASP A 229 -7.73 18.93 -30.09
CA ASP A 229 -6.51 18.23 -30.52
C ASP A 229 -6.55 16.76 -30.08
N VAL A 230 -6.15 15.84 -30.97
CA VAL A 230 -6.02 14.41 -30.69
C VAL A 230 -5.16 14.15 -29.45
N SER A 231 -4.12 14.96 -29.21
CA SER A 231 -3.24 14.81 -28.05
C SER A 231 -3.98 14.98 -26.71
N SER A 232 -5.06 15.76 -26.71
CA SER A 232 -5.93 16.06 -25.56
C SER A 232 -7.11 15.08 -25.40
N CYS A 233 -7.18 14.05 -26.25
CA CYS A 233 -8.26 13.08 -26.28
C CYS A 233 -7.81 11.70 -25.79
N VAL A 234 -8.71 11.02 -25.08
CA VAL A 234 -8.59 9.60 -24.74
C VAL A 234 -9.92 8.91 -25.00
N LEU A 235 -9.88 7.62 -25.33
CA LEU A 235 -11.12 6.85 -25.52
C LEU A 235 -11.84 6.64 -24.20
N TYR A 236 -11.11 6.16 -23.19
CA TYR A 236 -11.66 5.76 -21.89
C TYR A 236 -10.91 6.43 -20.74
N ASP A 237 -11.65 6.83 -19.70
CA ASP A 237 -11.11 7.20 -18.40
C ASP A 237 -11.75 6.30 -17.33
N LYS A 238 -11.17 5.12 -17.14
CA LYS A 238 -11.70 4.09 -16.24
C LYS A 238 -11.82 4.59 -14.80
N ASP A 239 -10.90 5.46 -14.39
CA ASP A 239 -10.82 5.97 -13.02
C ASP A 239 -11.64 7.26 -12.83
N LYS A 240 -12.11 7.89 -13.91
CA LYS A 240 -12.96 9.09 -13.93
C LYS A 240 -12.34 10.31 -13.23
N VAL A 241 -11.02 10.38 -13.16
CA VAL A 241 -10.27 11.41 -12.42
C VAL A 241 -9.84 12.60 -13.25
N PHE A 242 -9.84 12.50 -14.58
CA PHE A 242 -9.37 13.58 -15.44
C PHE A 242 -10.40 14.67 -15.66
N GLY A 243 -11.68 14.43 -15.32
CA GLY A 243 -12.73 15.43 -15.38
C GLY A 243 -12.79 16.13 -16.75
N SER A 244 -12.52 17.43 -16.78
CA SER A 244 -12.46 18.28 -17.99
C SER A 244 -11.04 18.48 -18.55
N LYS A 245 -9.99 17.90 -17.93
CA LYS A 245 -8.60 18.07 -18.37
C LYS A 245 -8.27 17.30 -19.64
N LEU A 246 -8.94 16.16 -19.85
CA LEU A 246 -8.87 15.36 -21.07
C LEU A 246 -10.28 15.19 -21.62
N ASN A 247 -10.40 15.17 -22.95
CA ASN A 247 -11.66 14.88 -23.61
C ASN A 247 -11.82 13.35 -23.70
N VAL A 248 -12.72 12.79 -22.91
CA VAL A 248 -13.00 11.34 -22.86
C VAL A 248 -14.09 11.02 -23.86
N LEU A 249 -13.72 10.42 -25.00
CA LEU A 249 -14.64 10.25 -26.13
C LEU A 249 -15.83 9.33 -25.82
N GLU A 250 -15.68 8.36 -24.91
CA GLU A 250 -16.79 7.52 -24.44
C GLU A 250 -17.97 8.34 -23.89
N LYS A 251 -17.72 9.50 -23.26
CA LYS A 251 -18.78 10.34 -22.71
C LYS A 251 -19.57 11.09 -23.78
N HIS A 252 -18.97 11.29 -24.94
CA HIS A 252 -19.50 12.11 -26.04
C HIS A 252 -20.10 11.27 -27.17
N TYR A 253 -19.71 10.01 -27.27
CA TYR A 253 -20.11 9.05 -28.31
C TYR A 253 -20.67 7.77 -27.68
N ASP A 254 -21.78 7.89 -26.93
CA ASP A 254 -22.37 6.80 -26.13
C ASP A 254 -23.49 6.02 -26.88
N SER A 255 -23.76 6.33 -28.15
CA SER A 255 -24.76 5.59 -28.91
C SER A 255 -24.27 4.17 -29.21
N GLU A 256 -25.18 3.17 -29.21
CA GLU A 256 -24.83 1.81 -29.67
C GLU A 256 -24.23 1.80 -31.08
N LYS A 257 -24.62 2.76 -31.92
CA LYS A 257 -24.13 2.94 -33.29
C LYS A 257 -22.71 3.51 -33.36
N ASP A 258 -22.20 4.06 -32.27
CA ASP A 258 -20.92 4.77 -32.21
C ASP A 258 -19.81 3.91 -31.62
N ARG A 259 -20.09 2.67 -31.16
CA ARG A 259 -19.06 1.78 -30.57
C ARG A 259 -17.89 1.51 -31.52
N ASP A 260 -18.16 1.39 -32.80
CA ASP A 260 -17.13 1.15 -33.82
C ASP A 260 -16.22 2.39 -34.02
N LEU A 261 -16.70 3.58 -33.65
CA LEU A 261 -15.93 4.82 -33.74
C LEU A 261 -14.71 4.82 -32.83
N PHE A 262 -14.74 4.14 -31.69
CA PHE A 262 -13.57 4.09 -30.79
C PHE A 262 -12.37 3.38 -31.43
N GLY A 263 -12.64 2.26 -32.12
CA GLY A 263 -11.62 1.55 -32.90
C GLY A 263 -11.10 2.40 -34.07
N PHE A 264 -12.01 3.13 -34.73
CA PHE A 264 -11.66 4.07 -35.79
C PHE A 264 -10.81 5.25 -35.26
N PHE A 265 -11.18 5.88 -34.16
CA PHE A 265 -10.43 7.00 -33.56
C PHE A 265 -9.01 6.59 -33.17
N SER A 266 -8.85 5.41 -32.59
CA SER A 266 -7.53 4.85 -32.28
C SER A 266 -6.71 4.56 -33.55
N SER A 267 -7.32 3.91 -34.55
CA SER A 267 -6.58 3.40 -35.72
C SER A 267 -6.33 4.41 -36.84
N ALA A 268 -7.23 5.38 -37.03
CA ALA A 268 -7.14 6.40 -38.07
C ALA A 268 -6.45 7.68 -37.57
N PHE A 269 -6.74 8.11 -36.34
CA PHE A 269 -6.21 9.37 -35.78
C PHE A 269 -5.14 9.14 -34.71
N GLY A 270 -4.93 7.92 -34.23
CA GLY A 270 -3.94 7.64 -33.18
C GLY A 270 -4.39 8.07 -31.78
N VAL A 271 -5.71 8.17 -31.53
CA VAL A 271 -6.23 8.51 -30.19
C VAL A 271 -5.83 7.44 -29.19
N ARG A 272 -5.28 7.87 -28.06
CA ARG A 272 -4.83 6.99 -27.00
C ARG A 272 -6.04 6.33 -26.32
N THR A 273 -5.94 5.02 -26.06
CA THR A 273 -7.03 4.27 -25.44
C THR A 273 -7.29 4.70 -24.00
N ASN A 274 -6.23 4.98 -23.22
CA ASN A 274 -6.31 5.42 -21.83
C ASN A 274 -5.30 6.56 -21.60
N PRO A 275 -5.46 7.34 -20.50
CA PRO A 275 -4.46 8.30 -20.06
C PRO A 275 -3.08 7.65 -19.85
N SER A 276 -2.03 8.41 -20.14
CA SER A 276 -0.62 8.02 -20.04
C SER A 276 -0.06 8.30 -18.64
N THR A 277 1.16 7.81 -18.37
CA THR A 277 1.87 8.13 -17.13
C THR A 277 2.12 9.63 -17.00
N GLU A 278 2.43 10.30 -18.11
CA GLU A 278 2.65 11.74 -18.19
C GLU A 278 1.37 12.51 -17.81
N ASP A 279 0.20 12.07 -18.29
CA ASP A 279 -1.09 12.69 -17.94
C ASP A 279 -1.36 12.58 -16.44
N TYR A 280 -1.16 11.40 -15.85
CA TYR A 280 -1.32 11.19 -14.41
C TYR A 280 -0.35 12.04 -13.59
N CYS A 281 0.90 12.18 -14.05
CA CYS A 281 1.87 13.04 -13.38
C CYS A 281 1.49 14.52 -13.47
N ALA A 282 1.02 14.98 -14.63
CA ALA A 282 0.51 16.34 -14.80
C ALA A 282 -0.74 16.58 -13.93
N LEU A 283 -1.63 15.59 -13.84
CA LEU A 283 -2.80 15.60 -12.96
C LEU A 283 -2.38 15.78 -11.50
N TRP A 284 -1.39 15.02 -11.01
CA TRP A 284 -0.91 15.13 -9.64
C TRP A 284 -0.20 16.46 -9.36
N LYS A 285 0.60 16.97 -10.30
CA LYS A 285 1.22 18.30 -10.18
C LYS A 285 0.18 19.39 -10.02
N ASP A 286 -0.87 19.35 -10.85
CA ASP A 286 -1.98 20.29 -10.72
C ASP A 286 -2.69 20.11 -9.39
N TRP A 287 -3.04 18.89 -8.98
CA TRP A 287 -3.68 18.67 -7.68
C TRP A 287 -2.84 19.16 -6.50
N GLY A 288 -1.52 18.94 -6.52
CA GLY A 288 -0.63 19.44 -5.47
C GLY A 288 -0.57 20.98 -5.38
N THR A 289 -0.87 21.69 -6.48
CA THR A 289 -0.89 23.16 -6.51
C THR A 289 -2.26 23.76 -6.27
N THR A 290 -3.33 23.12 -6.76
CA THR A 290 -4.70 23.66 -6.72
C THR A 290 -5.53 23.13 -5.56
N LYS A 291 -5.23 21.94 -5.05
CA LYS A 291 -6.02 21.28 -4.01
C LYS A 291 -5.20 21.07 -2.74
N ASP A 292 -5.79 21.43 -1.61
CA ASP A 292 -5.24 21.06 -0.30
C ASP A 292 -5.73 19.70 0.19
N ARG A 293 -6.90 19.26 -0.29
CA ARG A 293 -7.50 17.98 0.06
C ARG A 293 -8.03 17.26 -1.17
N LEU A 294 -7.87 15.94 -1.20
CA LEU A 294 -8.36 15.04 -2.24
C LEU A 294 -9.47 14.14 -1.72
N SER A 295 -10.38 13.69 -2.58
CA SER A 295 -11.33 12.64 -2.20
C SER A 295 -10.62 11.29 -2.05
N ASN A 296 -11.24 10.34 -1.34
CA ASN A 296 -10.70 8.99 -1.21
C ASN A 296 -10.64 8.29 -2.59
N GLU A 297 -11.63 8.50 -3.43
CA GLU A 297 -11.71 7.97 -4.79
C GLU A 297 -10.57 8.51 -5.66
N GLU A 298 -10.31 9.82 -5.62
CA GLU A 298 -9.22 10.48 -6.36
C GLU A 298 -7.85 9.92 -5.97
N CYS A 299 -7.58 9.85 -4.66
CA CYS A 299 -6.34 9.25 -4.15
C CYS A 299 -6.21 7.78 -4.55
N CYS A 300 -7.27 6.97 -4.35
CA CYS A 300 -7.27 5.56 -4.71
C CYS A 300 -7.02 5.35 -6.21
N ALA A 301 -7.66 6.12 -7.07
CA ALA A 301 -7.47 6.07 -8.52
C ALA A 301 -6.00 6.32 -8.90
N PHE A 302 -5.43 7.43 -8.44
CA PHE A 302 -4.05 7.78 -8.74
C PHE A 302 -3.07 6.70 -8.28
N TRP A 303 -3.15 6.29 -7.01
CA TRP A 303 -2.23 5.29 -6.49
C TRP A 303 -2.42 3.91 -7.14
N ARG A 304 -3.63 3.58 -7.60
CA ARG A 304 -3.89 2.32 -8.33
C ARG A 304 -3.22 2.33 -9.69
N PHE A 305 -3.25 3.46 -10.37
CA PHE A 305 -2.50 3.64 -11.61
C PHE A 305 -0.99 3.47 -11.34
N VAL A 306 -0.46 4.13 -10.30
CA VAL A 306 0.96 4.02 -9.93
C VAL A 306 1.36 2.59 -9.57
N THR A 307 0.54 1.82 -8.86
CA THR A 307 0.87 0.42 -8.53
C THR A 307 0.82 -0.52 -9.75
N GLN A 308 0.00 -0.21 -10.76
CA GLN A 308 -0.13 -1.03 -11.98
C GLN A 308 0.92 -0.70 -13.04
N HIS A 309 1.33 0.57 -13.14
CA HIS A 309 2.20 1.09 -14.20
C HIS A 309 3.56 1.62 -13.69
N GLY A 310 3.81 1.55 -12.39
CA GLY A 310 5.03 2.00 -11.73
C GLY A 310 6.24 1.09 -12.00
N ASN A 311 6.69 1.05 -13.26
CA ASN A 311 8.03 0.58 -13.60
C ASN A 311 9.08 1.57 -13.05
N ASN A 312 10.34 1.15 -12.90
CA ASN A 312 11.41 2.01 -12.33
C ASN A 312 11.49 3.40 -13.00
N HIS A 313 11.39 3.47 -14.33
CA HIS A 313 11.40 4.74 -15.06
C HIS A 313 10.19 5.66 -14.74
N GLY A 314 9.00 5.08 -14.55
CA GLY A 314 7.80 5.84 -14.18
C GLY A 314 7.88 6.37 -12.74
N LEU A 315 8.45 5.59 -11.82
CA LEU A 315 8.68 6.01 -10.44
C LEU A 315 9.75 7.10 -10.32
N ASP A 316 10.80 7.06 -11.15
CA ASP A 316 11.81 8.13 -11.23
C ASP A 316 11.21 9.45 -11.74
N PHE A 317 10.24 9.37 -12.66
CA PHE A 317 9.54 10.56 -13.12
C PHE A 317 8.56 11.10 -12.08
N LEU A 318 7.88 10.21 -11.34
CA LEU A 318 7.00 10.56 -10.22
C LEU A 318 7.78 11.21 -9.08
N SER A 319 8.94 10.69 -8.69
CA SER A 319 9.76 11.28 -7.62
C SER A 319 10.19 12.72 -7.93
N LYS A 320 10.43 13.03 -9.21
CA LYS A 320 10.72 14.40 -9.68
C LYS A 320 9.49 15.29 -9.77
N SER A 321 8.30 14.71 -9.85
CA SER A 321 7.05 15.39 -10.15
C SER A 321 6.17 15.63 -8.93
N VAL A 322 6.32 14.82 -7.89
CA VAL A 322 5.47 14.82 -6.69
C VAL A 322 6.10 15.71 -5.62
N SER A 323 5.53 16.91 -5.42
CA SER A 323 5.94 17.83 -4.35
C SER A 323 5.18 17.61 -3.04
N ARG A 324 3.93 17.15 -3.14
CA ARG A 324 3.04 16.91 -2.01
C ARG A 324 2.45 15.50 -2.04
N LEU A 325 2.27 14.93 -0.87
CA LEU A 325 1.78 13.56 -0.65
C LEU A 325 0.56 13.55 0.26
N PRO A 326 -0.33 12.56 0.10
CA PRO A 326 -1.48 12.42 0.98
C PRO A 326 -1.04 11.93 2.35
N VAL A 327 -1.61 12.51 3.40
CA VAL A 327 -1.32 12.17 4.79
C VAL A 327 -2.55 11.71 5.55
N ASN A 328 -2.33 10.87 6.55
CA ASN A 328 -3.37 10.51 7.51
C ASN A 328 -3.62 11.71 8.45
N ALA A 329 -4.80 12.31 8.34
CA ALA A 329 -5.22 13.37 9.25
C ALA A 329 -6.02 12.77 10.44
N PRO A 330 -5.85 13.30 11.66
CA PRO A 330 -6.58 12.83 12.85
C PRO A 330 -8.10 13.05 12.75
N ASP A 331 -8.51 14.14 12.07
CA ASP A 331 -9.90 14.58 11.97
C ASP A 331 -10.48 14.24 10.60
N SER A 332 -10.87 12.97 10.41
CA SER A 332 -11.67 12.58 9.24
C SER A 332 -13.15 13.03 9.34
N SER A 333 -13.50 13.87 10.32
CA SER A 333 -14.86 14.36 10.54
C SER A 333 -14.91 15.89 10.63
N LYS A 334 -15.09 16.52 9.45
CA LYS A 334 -16.00 17.66 9.19
C LYS A 334 -15.86 18.19 7.75
N ASN A 335 -14.68 18.05 7.12
CA ASN A 335 -14.46 18.27 5.69
C ASN A 335 -13.80 17.02 5.09
N GLY A 336 -14.60 16.14 4.47
CA GLY A 336 -14.29 14.73 4.16
C GLY A 336 -13.22 14.42 3.10
N GLY A 337 -12.10 15.15 3.06
CA GLY A 337 -10.99 14.92 2.13
C GLY A 337 -9.65 14.63 2.82
N ILE A 338 -8.81 13.84 2.13
CA ILE A 338 -7.44 13.48 2.50
C ILE A 338 -6.52 14.68 2.30
N LEU A 339 -5.80 15.08 3.34
CA LEU A 339 -4.90 16.24 3.30
C LEU A 339 -3.65 15.95 2.48
N LEU A 340 -3.16 16.94 1.72
CA LEU A 340 -1.87 16.91 1.04
C LEU A 340 -0.82 17.73 1.81
N SER A 341 0.31 17.11 2.16
CA SER A 341 1.45 17.76 2.84
C SER A 341 2.71 17.72 1.97
N ASN A 342 3.64 18.66 2.18
CA ASN A 342 4.93 18.67 1.48
C ASN A 342 5.69 17.37 1.72
N MET A 343 6.22 16.77 0.66
CA MET A 343 6.89 15.47 0.71
C MET A 343 8.05 15.44 1.72
N SER A 344 8.75 16.56 1.95
CA SER A 344 9.84 16.67 2.93
C SER A 344 9.41 16.47 4.38
N ASP A 345 8.12 16.64 4.66
CA ASP A 345 7.53 16.65 5.99
C ASP A 345 6.60 15.45 6.21
N VAL A 346 6.64 14.50 5.27
CA VAL A 346 5.83 13.28 5.27
C VAL A 346 6.74 12.08 5.52
N PHE A 347 6.30 11.19 6.39
CA PHE A 347 7.11 10.07 6.88
C PHE A 347 6.37 8.74 6.77
N ILE A 348 7.15 7.68 6.56
CA ILE A 348 6.70 6.30 6.70
C ILE A 348 6.77 5.94 8.19
N ALA A 349 5.64 5.48 8.73
CA ALA A 349 5.55 4.94 10.08
C ALA A 349 6.12 3.51 10.13
N ASP A 350 7.43 3.39 10.12
CA ASP A 350 8.15 2.11 10.27
C ASP A 350 8.27 1.66 11.74
N ASP A 351 8.19 2.62 12.68
CA ASP A 351 8.13 2.38 14.12
C ASP A 351 6.71 2.70 14.66
N LEU A 352 6.06 1.70 15.28
CA LEU A 352 4.70 1.83 15.79
C LEU A 352 4.61 2.66 17.09
N LEU A 353 5.65 2.67 17.92
CA LEU A 353 5.68 3.49 19.13
C LEU A 353 5.83 4.97 18.75
N LEU A 354 6.73 5.28 17.83
CA LEU A 354 6.85 6.64 17.28
C LEU A 354 5.58 7.06 16.55
N LYS A 355 4.94 6.14 15.82
CA LYS A 355 3.63 6.40 15.19
C LYS A 355 2.57 6.83 16.19
N ASP A 356 2.48 6.15 17.32
CA ASP A 356 1.50 6.46 18.36
C ASP A 356 1.79 7.82 19.04
N LEU A 357 3.06 8.18 19.24
CA LEU A 357 3.47 9.48 19.78
C LEU A 357 3.04 10.65 18.88
N PHE A 358 3.15 10.49 17.56
CA PHE A 358 2.81 11.53 16.59
C PHE A 358 1.44 11.34 15.92
N LYS A 359 0.58 10.46 16.45
CA LYS A 359 -0.72 10.11 15.85
C LYS A 359 -1.65 11.32 15.64
N GLY A 360 -1.53 12.34 16.48
CA GLY A 360 -2.27 13.60 16.36
C GLY A 360 -1.74 14.57 15.29
N SER A 361 -0.65 14.22 14.60
CA SER A 361 0.00 15.07 13.60
C SER A 361 -0.20 14.51 12.19
N PRO A 362 -0.52 15.34 11.18
CA PRO A 362 -0.73 14.91 9.80
C PRO A 362 0.60 14.72 9.05
N VAL A 363 1.48 13.89 9.60
CA VAL A 363 2.86 13.69 9.12
C VAL A 363 3.08 12.30 8.51
N PHE A 364 2.14 11.37 8.69
CA PHE A 364 2.28 10.02 8.15
C PHE A 364 1.62 9.87 6.81
N VAL A 365 2.29 9.16 5.88
CA VAL A 365 1.72 8.80 4.58
C VAL A 365 0.34 8.15 4.71
N TRP A 366 -0.54 8.50 3.80
CA TRP A 366 -1.89 7.97 3.74
C TRP A 366 -1.96 6.56 3.13
N TYR A 367 -2.91 5.77 3.64
CA TYR A 367 -3.27 4.46 3.08
C TYR A 367 -4.80 4.33 2.95
N PRO A 368 -5.29 3.64 1.90
CA PRO A 368 -6.71 3.35 1.75
C PRO A 368 -7.26 2.62 2.98
N THR A 369 -8.33 3.17 3.56
CA THR A 369 -9.07 2.55 4.66
C THR A 369 -10.55 2.44 4.25
N PRO A 370 -11.11 1.22 4.15
CA PRO A 370 -10.48 -0.08 4.37
C PRO A 370 -9.42 -0.41 3.29
N SER A 371 -8.51 -1.34 3.61
CA SER A 371 -7.50 -1.81 2.67
C SER A 371 -8.14 -2.42 1.42
N ILE A 372 -7.63 -2.03 0.25
CA ILE A 372 -8.17 -2.47 -1.05
C ILE A 372 -7.18 -3.48 -1.66
N LYS A 373 -7.68 -4.60 -2.20
CA LYS A 373 -6.83 -5.67 -2.78
C LYS A 373 -5.90 -5.18 -3.90
N THR A 374 -6.33 -4.19 -4.69
CA THR A 374 -5.51 -3.58 -5.77
C THR A 374 -4.46 -2.60 -5.26
N LEU A 375 -4.59 -2.16 -4.00
CA LEU A 375 -3.71 -1.23 -3.32
C LEU A 375 -3.27 -1.76 -1.94
N PRO A 376 -2.56 -2.89 -1.91
CA PRO A 376 -2.07 -3.42 -0.65
C PRO A 376 -1.08 -2.43 -0.03
N GLN A 377 -1.22 -2.19 1.27
CA GLN A 377 -0.39 -1.26 2.04
C GLN A 377 1.11 -1.54 1.88
N THR A 378 1.50 -2.81 1.77
CA THR A 378 2.91 -3.22 1.57
C THR A 378 3.50 -2.70 0.27
N LYS A 379 2.75 -2.75 -0.84
CA LYS A 379 3.20 -2.19 -2.13
C LYS A 379 3.29 -0.67 -2.08
N LEU A 380 2.32 -0.01 -1.44
CA LEU A 380 2.35 1.44 -1.27
C LEU A 380 3.54 1.89 -0.43
N MET A 381 3.86 1.16 0.66
CA MET A 381 5.08 1.42 1.45
C MET A 381 6.35 1.33 0.60
N GLU A 382 6.46 0.32 -0.26
CA GLU A 382 7.62 0.20 -1.16
C GLU A 382 7.70 1.36 -2.16
N ILE A 383 6.56 1.79 -2.71
CA ILE A 383 6.50 2.96 -3.61
C ILE A 383 6.91 4.23 -2.87
N TYR A 384 6.38 4.47 -1.66
CA TYR A 384 6.76 5.62 -0.84
C TYR A 384 8.28 5.64 -0.55
N ARG A 385 8.88 4.49 -0.27
CA ARG A 385 10.35 4.38 -0.13
C ARG A 385 11.07 4.74 -1.44
N LYS A 386 10.62 4.22 -2.58
CA LYS A 386 11.23 4.48 -3.90
C LYS A 386 11.13 5.94 -4.34
N ILE A 387 10.04 6.62 -4.04
CA ILE A 387 9.91 8.05 -4.36
C ILE A 387 10.73 8.94 -3.43
N GLY A 388 11.24 8.42 -2.29
CA GLY A 388 12.14 9.13 -1.38
C GLY A 388 11.52 9.60 -0.06
N VAL A 389 10.35 9.07 0.32
CA VAL A 389 9.76 9.35 1.64
C VAL A 389 10.61 8.70 2.72
N LYS A 390 10.96 9.48 3.76
CA LYS A 390 11.82 9.03 4.84
C LYS A 390 11.05 8.21 5.87
N GLU A 391 11.77 7.31 6.53
CA GLU A 391 11.28 6.56 7.70
C GLU A 391 11.37 7.44 8.95
N ILE A 392 10.34 7.39 9.80
CA ILE A 392 10.28 8.24 10.99
C ILE A 392 11.41 7.90 11.97
N SER A 393 11.76 6.62 12.10
CA SER A 393 12.86 6.15 12.97
C SER A 393 14.21 6.82 12.67
N LYS A 394 14.44 7.23 11.42
CA LYS A 394 15.68 7.87 10.96
C LYS A 394 15.67 9.39 11.07
N CYS A 395 14.52 10.00 11.34
CA CYS A 395 14.33 11.45 11.30
C CYS A 395 14.06 12.08 12.66
N VAL A 396 13.67 11.28 13.65
CA VAL A 396 13.38 11.77 14.99
C VAL A 396 14.67 11.92 15.78
N GLU A 397 14.86 13.11 16.36
CA GLU A 397 15.92 13.37 17.32
C GLU A 397 15.39 13.09 18.72
N MET A 398 16.11 12.25 19.45
CA MET A 398 15.79 11.92 20.83
C MET A 398 16.66 12.77 21.76
N ALA A 399 16.02 13.57 22.60
CA ALA A 399 16.67 14.31 23.66
C ALA A 399 16.18 13.75 25.00
N GLU A 400 17.11 13.34 25.85
CA GLU A 400 16.79 12.99 27.23
C GLU A 400 16.60 14.29 28.03
N ALA A 401 15.51 14.40 28.80
CA ALA A 401 15.26 15.58 29.61
C ALA A 401 16.35 15.73 30.69
N GLU A 402 16.84 16.95 30.94
CA GLU A 402 17.77 17.21 32.05
C GLU A 402 17.09 16.93 33.39
N LEU A 403 17.71 16.10 34.23
CA LEU A 403 17.24 15.89 35.61
C LEU A 403 17.59 17.17 36.39
N THR A 404 16.60 18.02 36.65
CA THR A 404 16.82 19.25 37.44
C THR A 404 16.98 18.96 38.92
N ASP A 405 17.66 19.85 39.66
CA ASP A 405 18.12 19.72 41.06
C ASP A 405 17.03 19.46 42.14
N GLY A 406 15.78 19.23 41.73
CA GLY A 406 14.62 18.94 42.59
C GLY A 406 14.17 17.48 42.62
N PHE A 407 14.84 16.55 41.94
CA PHE A 407 14.48 15.13 41.93
C PHE A 407 14.52 14.54 43.35
N LYS A 408 13.37 14.08 43.86
CA LYS A 408 13.29 13.33 45.12
C LYS A 408 13.86 11.92 44.91
N ILE A 409 15.15 11.77 45.18
CA ILE A 409 15.82 10.47 45.21
C ILE A 409 15.43 9.79 46.52
N GLU A 410 14.58 8.76 46.44
CA GLU A 410 14.33 7.87 47.57
C GLU A 410 15.48 6.85 47.58
N GLN A 411 16.49 7.04 48.45
CA GLN A 411 17.56 6.05 48.59
C GLN A 411 17.00 4.74 49.16
N GLN A 412 16.86 3.75 48.28
CA GLN A 412 16.67 2.36 48.65
C GLN A 412 17.65 1.53 47.80
N GLU A 413 18.55 0.78 48.43
CA GLU A 413 19.49 -0.13 47.77
C GLU A 413 18.70 -1.29 47.14
N ASN A 414 18.13 -1.07 45.95
CA ASN A 414 17.48 -2.11 45.18
C ASN A 414 18.48 -2.78 44.22
N ASN A 415 18.52 -4.11 44.29
CA ASN A 415 19.37 -4.99 43.47
C ASN A 415 18.82 -5.11 42.03
N LEU A 416 18.68 -3.99 41.31
CA LEU A 416 18.26 -4.01 39.89
C LEU A 416 19.22 -4.86 39.04
N ILE A 417 20.49 -4.90 39.45
CA ILE A 417 21.56 -5.69 38.85
C ILE A 417 21.66 -6.99 39.64
N SER A 418 20.88 -7.98 39.21
CA SER A 418 20.85 -9.30 39.81
C SER A 418 22.00 -10.18 39.28
N LEU A 419 22.34 -11.22 40.05
CA LEU A 419 23.24 -12.28 39.59
C LEU A 419 22.78 -12.89 38.26
N GLY A 420 21.45 -13.05 38.10
CA GLY A 420 20.84 -13.55 36.88
C GLY A 420 21.09 -12.65 35.67
N LEU A 421 20.99 -11.33 35.83
CA LEU A 421 21.29 -10.39 34.74
C LEU A 421 22.75 -10.48 34.28
N VAL A 422 23.68 -10.52 35.24
CA VAL A 422 25.12 -10.65 34.96
C VAL A 422 25.41 -11.97 34.23
N ARG A 423 24.85 -13.08 34.71
CA ARG A 423 24.97 -14.40 34.07
C ARG A 423 24.45 -14.42 32.64
N LEU A 424 23.29 -13.80 32.39
CA LEU A 424 22.70 -13.72 31.07
C LEU A 424 23.55 -12.92 30.10
N ILE A 425 23.99 -11.72 30.52
CA ILE A 425 24.82 -10.84 29.69
C ILE A 425 26.15 -11.53 29.41
N LEU A 426 26.80 -12.12 30.41
CA LEU A 426 28.05 -12.82 30.23
C LEU A 426 27.90 -14.00 29.28
N GLY A 427 26.86 -14.83 29.45
CA GLY A 427 26.57 -15.94 28.52
C GLY A 427 26.28 -15.48 27.08
N PHE A 428 25.74 -14.27 26.89
CA PHE A 428 25.61 -13.65 25.56
C PHE A 428 26.96 -13.19 25.00
N LEU A 429 27.76 -12.48 25.79
CA LEU A 429 29.07 -11.96 25.37
C LEU A 429 30.08 -13.08 25.10
N SER A 430 29.95 -14.22 25.76
CA SER A 430 30.80 -15.40 25.59
C SER A 430 30.53 -16.14 24.27
N ASP A 431 29.50 -15.80 23.48
CA ASP A 431 29.26 -16.38 22.16
C ASP A 431 30.49 -16.16 21.24
N PRO A 432 31.18 -17.24 20.80
CA PRO A 432 32.40 -17.12 19.99
C PRO A 432 32.20 -16.37 18.67
N SER A 433 30.97 -16.36 18.15
CA SER A 433 30.64 -15.63 16.91
C SER A 433 30.75 -14.11 17.06
N LEU A 434 30.64 -13.59 18.30
CA LEU A 434 30.73 -12.16 18.58
C LEU A 434 32.18 -11.66 18.64
N LYS A 435 33.18 -12.55 18.75
CA LYS A 435 34.61 -12.17 18.83
C LYS A 435 34.90 -11.13 19.92
N ILE A 436 34.30 -11.30 21.10
CA ILE A 436 34.54 -10.44 22.27
C ILE A 436 35.59 -11.13 23.15
N GLU A 437 36.74 -10.50 23.31
CA GLU A 437 37.84 -11.03 24.11
C GLU A 437 37.50 -11.02 25.62
N ALA A 438 38.15 -11.89 26.40
CA ALA A 438 37.88 -12.04 27.83
C ALA A 438 38.08 -10.75 28.63
N GLU A 439 39.09 -9.95 28.30
CA GLU A 439 39.35 -8.65 28.92
C GLU A 439 38.19 -7.68 28.70
N GLU A 440 37.65 -7.67 27.49
CA GLU A 440 36.51 -6.82 27.13
C GLU A 440 35.23 -7.26 27.82
N ARG A 441 34.97 -8.58 27.91
CA ARG A 441 33.86 -9.12 28.71
C ARG A 441 33.97 -8.68 30.16
N SER A 442 35.16 -8.77 30.75
CA SER A 442 35.43 -8.35 32.13
C SER A 442 35.20 -6.85 32.32
N ARG A 443 35.67 -6.00 31.40
CA ARG A 443 35.44 -4.55 31.41
C ARG A 443 33.95 -4.21 31.44
N ILE A 444 33.17 -4.86 30.57
CA ILE A 444 31.72 -4.66 30.47
C ILE A 444 31.01 -5.07 31.76
N ILE A 445 31.32 -6.26 32.30
CA ILE A 445 30.69 -6.77 33.52
C ILE A 445 31.06 -5.93 34.74
N HIS A 446 32.31 -5.49 34.85
CA HIS A 446 32.73 -4.58 35.91
C HIS A 446 32.01 -3.23 35.81
N GLY A 447 31.85 -2.70 34.60
CA GLY A 447 31.07 -1.49 34.33
C GLY A 447 29.60 -1.64 34.76
N LEU A 448 28.99 -2.79 34.50
CA LEU A 448 27.62 -3.09 34.92
C LEU A 448 27.50 -3.22 36.44
N VAL A 449 28.37 -3.99 37.09
CA VAL A 449 28.29 -4.25 38.55
C VAL A 449 28.62 -3.01 39.38
N SER A 450 29.39 -2.07 38.83
CA SER A 450 29.74 -0.80 39.48
C SER A 450 28.67 0.29 39.35
N LEU A 451 27.56 0.04 38.64
CA LEU A 451 26.50 1.04 38.47
C LEU A 451 25.77 1.34 39.78
N LYS A 452 25.51 2.62 40.00
CA LYS A 452 24.69 3.10 41.11
C LYS A 452 23.23 3.19 40.65
N VAL A 453 22.37 2.32 41.16
CA VAL A 453 20.93 2.38 40.88
C VAL A 453 20.24 3.34 41.86
N GLN A 454 19.40 4.23 41.34
CA GLN A 454 18.60 5.16 42.12
C GLN A 454 17.12 5.03 41.73
N GLU A 455 16.25 4.84 42.72
CA GLU A 455 14.81 4.84 42.48
C GLU A 455 14.25 6.27 42.51
N THR A 456 13.29 6.51 41.62
CA THR A 456 12.63 7.81 41.44
C THR A 456 11.12 7.63 41.56
N SER A 457 10.48 8.54 42.30
CA SER A 457 9.01 8.60 42.40
C SER A 457 8.36 9.34 41.23
N GLU A 458 9.15 10.09 40.45
CA GLU A 458 8.69 10.87 39.31
C GLU A 458 8.97 10.15 37.99
N ALA A 459 8.06 10.28 37.02
CA ALA A 459 8.20 9.63 35.72
C ALA A 459 9.31 10.31 34.90
N ILE A 460 10.31 9.53 34.50
CA ILE A 460 11.34 9.99 33.56
C ILE A 460 10.66 10.17 32.19
N SER A 461 10.96 11.25 31.48
CA SER A 461 10.39 11.50 30.15
C SER A 461 11.50 11.70 29.13
N THR A 462 11.34 11.06 27.97
CA THR A 462 12.17 11.30 26.80
C THR A 462 11.42 12.23 25.86
N GLU A 463 12.12 13.21 25.34
CA GLU A 463 11.58 14.12 24.35
C GLU A 463 12.00 13.68 22.94
N TYR A 464 11.00 13.48 22.09
CA TYR A 464 11.18 13.15 20.68
C TYR A 464 10.84 14.38 19.85
N THR A 465 11.85 14.89 19.15
CA THR A 465 11.72 16.05 18.28
C THR A 465 11.79 15.63 16.82
N LEU A 466 10.73 15.95 16.07
CA LEU A 466 10.67 15.75 14.62
C LEU A 466 10.72 17.11 13.93
N LYS A 467 11.72 17.32 13.07
CA LYS A 467 11.92 18.57 12.32
C LYS A 467 11.13 18.54 11.01
N LEU A 468 10.22 19.49 10.81
CA LEU A 468 9.47 19.69 9.57
C LEU A 468 10.23 20.70 8.70
N LEU A 469 10.89 20.21 7.65
CA LEU A 469 11.82 20.98 6.83
C LEU A 469 11.13 22.08 6.02
N SER A 470 9.90 21.86 5.57
CA SER A 470 9.23 22.84 4.71
C SER A 470 8.78 24.09 5.46
N LYS A 471 8.46 23.96 6.76
CA LYS A 471 7.98 25.06 7.60
C LYS A 471 9.01 25.56 8.61
N GLY A 472 10.10 24.82 8.83
CA GLY A 472 11.02 25.07 9.95
C GLY A 472 10.40 24.80 11.32
N GLU A 473 9.24 24.14 11.36
CA GLU A 473 8.53 23.78 12.59
C GLU A 473 9.16 22.54 13.22
N LYS A 474 9.04 22.41 14.54
CA LYS A 474 9.46 21.22 15.30
C LYS A 474 8.25 20.64 16.01
N LEU A 475 7.97 19.36 15.77
CA LEU A 475 6.97 18.62 16.53
C LEU A 475 7.68 17.93 17.69
N ILE A 476 7.19 18.18 18.89
CA ILE A 476 7.76 17.64 20.13
C ILE A 476 6.73 16.71 20.75
N ALA A 477 7.11 15.45 20.94
CA ALA A 477 6.31 14.46 21.65
C ALA A 477 7.11 13.95 22.85
N LYS A 478 6.44 13.81 23.99
CA LYS A 478 7.06 13.25 25.20
C LYS A 478 6.58 11.81 25.39
N ALA A 479 7.51 10.89 25.50
CA ALA A 479 7.20 9.52 25.91
C ALA A 479 7.64 9.31 27.36
N LYS A 480 6.90 8.45 28.05
CA LYS A 480 7.28 7.99 29.37
C LYS A 480 8.44 6.99 29.23
N GLN A 481 9.54 7.29 29.88
CA GLN A 481 10.70 6.41 30.02
C GLN A 481 10.73 5.95 31.48
N MET A 482 10.85 4.65 31.72
CA MET A 482 10.80 4.13 33.09
C MET A 482 12.20 3.98 33.68
N ILE A 483 13.24 3.88 32.85
CA ILE A 483 14.62 3.67 33.25
C ILE A 483 15.54 4.52 32.39
N ARG A 484 16.59 5.09 32.98
CA ARG A 484 17.61 5.88 32.31
C ARG A 484 19.00 5.53 32.84
N TRP A 485 19.98 5.41 31.95
CA TRP A 485 21.38 5.19 32.31
C TRP A 485 22.21 6.40 31.88
N GLU A 486 22.77 7.14 32.83
CA GLU A 486 23.67 8.26 32.57
C GLU A 486 25.14 7.84 32.47
N ARG A 487 25.92 8.56 31.65
CA ARG A 487 27.34 8.23 31.39
C ARG A 487 28.22 8.22 32.64
N GLU A 488 27.78 8.83 33.74
CA GLU A 488 28.46 8.85 35.03
C GLU A 488 28.29 7.55 35.84
N GLY A 489 27.63 6.52 35.26
CA GLY A 489 27.45 5.21 35.89
C GLY A 489 26.25 5.15 36.84
N VAL A 490 25.28 6.06 36.68
CA VAL A 490 24.05 6.10 37.47
C VAL A 490 22.88 5.62 36.62
N VAL A 491 22.08 4.69 37.17
CA VAL A 491 20.84 4.23 36.56
C VAL A 491 19.66 4.71 37.39
N TYR A 492 18.81 5.55 36.81
CA TYR A 492 17.56 5.98 37.41
C TYR A 492 16.44 5.04 36.98
N ALA A 493 15.67 4.51 37.92
CA ALA A 493 14.52 3.67 37.65
C ALA A 493 13.27 4.23 38.35
N GLU A 494 12.14 4.26 37.66
CA GLU A 494 10.85 4.62 38.25
C GLU A 494 10.38 3.50 39.18
N LYS A 495 9.97 3.87 40.39
CA LYS A 495 9.46 2.93 41.39
C LYS A 495 8.19 2.24 40.89
N MET A 496 8.25 0.92 40.79
CA MET A 496 7.12 0.11 40.35
C MET A 496 6.16 -0.21 41.52
N GLU A 497 4.88 0.13 41.36
CA GLU A 497 3.85 -0.29 42.31
C GLU A 497 3.66 -1.83 42.27
N LYS A 498 3.56 -2.46 43.45
CA LYS A 498 3.38 -3.92 43.60
C LYS A 498 2.15 -4.50 42.88
N ALA A 499 1.19 -3.67 42.49
CA ALA A 499 -0.05 -4.05 41.81
C ALA A 499 -0.17 -3.42 40.41
N CYS A 500 0.88 -3.52 39.59
CA CYS A 500 0.80 -3.03 38.22
C CYS A 500 0.18 -4.05 37.25
N GLY A 501 -0.58 -3.57 36.25
CA GLY A 501 -1.14 -4.43 35.21
C GLY A 501 -0.06 -4.97 34.28
N LYS A 502 -0.30 -6.14 33.66
CA LYS A 502 0.65 -6.83 32.75
C LYS A 502 1.25 -5.92 31.65
N ARG A 503 0.47 -4.95 31.16
CA ARG A 503 0.94 -3.94 30.19
C ARG A 503 2.11 -3.11 30.74
N LYS A 504 2.00 -2.59 31.96
CA LYS A 504 3.06 -1.79 32.60
C LYS A 504 4.32 -2.63 32.87
N VAL A 505 4.16 -3.90 33.25
CA VAL A 505 5.28 -4.84 33.42
C VAL A 505 6.04 -5.01 32.10
N LEU A 506 5.32 -5.18 30.99
CA LEU A 506 5.93 -5.31 29.66
C LEU A 506 6.61 -4.02 29.18
N GLU A 507 5.99 -2.86 29.40
CA GLU A 507 6.58 -1.54 29.09
C GLU A 507 7.88 -1.34 29.87
N TYR A 508 7.89 -1.66 31.18
CA TYR A 508 9.08 -1.60 32.02
C TYR A 508 10.17 -2.56 31.55
N ALA A 509 9.84 -3.84 31.33
CA ALA A 509 10.83 -4.83 30.89
C ALA A 509 11.43 -4.48 29.53
N THR A 510 10.64 -3.88 28.64
CA THR A 510 11.13 -3.39 27.33
C THR A 510 12.09 -2.22 27.52
N CYS A 511 11.73 -1.23 28.34
CA CYS A 511 12.60 -0.09 28.66
C CYS A 511 13.89 -0.56 29.37
N PHE A 512 13.78 -1.52 30.29
CA PHE A 512 14.91 -2.12 31.00
C PHE A 512 15.87 -2.82 30.05
N GLY A 513 15.34 -3.69 29.16
CA GLY A 513 16.14 -4.38 28.14
C GLY A 513 16.91 -3.40 27.25
N ASP A 514 16.22 -2.38 26.74
CA ASP A 514 16.82 -1.41 25.83
C ASP A 514 17.91 -0.58 26.49
N VAL A 515 17.68 -0.07 27.70
CA VAL A 515 18.64 0.79 28.41
C VAL A 515 19.87 0.00 28.83
N ILE A 516 19.68 -1.21 29.38
CA ILE A 516 20.80 -2.06 29.79
C ILE A 516 21.63 -2.49 28.56
N ALA A 517 20.98 -2.94 27.48
CA ALA A 517 21.69 -3.34 26.27
C ALA A 517 22.47 -2.18 25.64
N LYS A 518 21.87 -0.98 25.58
CA LYS A 518 22.55 0.23 25.09
C LYS A 518 23.74 0.63 25.95
N GLY A 519 23.63 0.57 27.27
CA GLY A 519 24.74 0.91 28.18
C GLY A 519 25.88 -0.10 28.12
N VAL A 520 25.57 -1.40 28.04
CA VAL A 520 26.54 -2.51 28.00
C VAL A 520 27.26 -2.57 26.64
N LEU A 521 26.56 -2.32 25.53
CA LEU A 521 27.05 -2.51 24.16
C LEU A 521 27.09 -1.20 23.36
N TRP A 522 27.36 -0.07 24.00
CA TRP A 522 27.37 1.25 23.35
C TRP A 522 28.35 1.37 22.16
N GLU A 523 29.45 0.61 22.16
CA GLU A 523 30.42 0.54 21.05
C GLU A 523 29.96 -0.38 19.89
N ARG A 524 28.89 -1.17 20.09
CA ARG A 524 28.46 -2.29 19.24
C ARG A 524 26.95 -2.26 18.99
N GLU A 525 26.49 -1.26 18.24
CA GLU A 525 25.07 -0.99 18.01
C GLU A 525 24.31 -2.17 17.36
N ASP A 526 24.98 -2.97 16.54
CA ASP A 526 24.42 -4.13 15.84
C ASP A 526 23.95 -5.25 16.79
N LEU A 527 24.50 -5.30 18.01
CA LEU A 527 24.22 -6.34 19.00
C LEU A 527 23.19 -5.91 20.05
N ILE A 528 22.92 -4.61 20.18
CA ILE A 528 22.02 -4.04 21.18
C ILE A 528 20.63 -4.68 21.10
N GLY A 529 20.06 -4.82 19.89
CA GLY A 529 18.72 -5.38 19.72
C GLY A 529 18.62 -6.85 20.18
N ARG A 530 19.66 -7.66 19.92
CA ARG A 530 19.70 -9.07 20.35
C ARG A 530 19.76 -9.18 21.87
N LEU A 531 20.60 -8.36 22.52
CA LEU A 531 20.74 -8.37 23.96
C LEU A 531 19.50 -7.79 24.66
N SER A 532 18.91 -6.73 24.12
CA SER A 532 17.70 -6.11 24.68
C SER A 532 16.55 -7.12 24.82
N GLU A 533 16.27 -7.91 23.78
CA GLU A 533 15.21 -8.92 23.84
C GLU A 533 15.51 -10.03 24.86
N LEU A 534 16.78 -10.45 25.01
CA LEU A 534 17.18 -11.42 26.05
C LEU A 534 16.95 -10.86 27.46
N VAL A 535 17.43 -9.64 27.72
CA VAL A 535 17.30 -8.96 29.00
C VAL A 535 15.84 -8.70 29.34
N LYS A 536 15.01 -8.31 28.35
CA LYS A 536 13.57 -8.16 28.49
C LYS A 536 12.88 -9.46 28.88
N MET A 537 13.19 -10.57 28.21
CA MET A 537 12.63 -11.89 28.57
C MET A 537 13.00 -12.29 29.99
N ALA A 538 14.25 -12.07 30.40
CA ALA A 538 14.72 -12.36 31.76
C ALA A 538 14.06 -11.45 32.81
N CYS A 539 13.86 -10.17 32.49
CA CYS A 539 13.14 -9.24 33.35
C CYS A 539 11.67 -9.63 33.55
N LEU A 540 11.00 -10.15 32.51
CA LEU A 540 9.60 -10.60 32.58
C LEU A 540 9.41 -11.84 33.49
N VAL A 541 10.45 -12.64 33.68
CA VAL A 541 10.47 -13.78 34.61
C VAL A 541 11.16 -13.44 35.93
N GLU A 542 11.35 -12.14 36.21
CA GLU A 542 11.95 -11.64 37.46
C GLU A 542 13.34 -12.23 37.75
N PHE A 543 14.08 -12.64 36.71
CA PHE A 543 15.38 -13.32 36.82
C PHE A 543 15.35 -14.60 37.68
N ASP A 544 14.21 -15.30 37.71
CA ASP A 544 14.08 -16.63 38.32
C ASP A 544 15.13 -17.60 37.77
N GLU A 545 15.82 -18.33 38.65
CA GLU A 545 16.99 -19.14 38.27
C GLU A 545 16.62 -20.29 37.32
N ASP A 546 15.53 -21.02 37.60
CA ASP A 546 15.07 -22.14 36.77
C ASP A 546 14.63 -21.65 35.39
N ALA A 547 13.88 -20.53 35.35
CA ALA A 547 13.43 -19.91 34.10
C ALA A 547 14.61 -19.36 33.28
N LEU A 548 15.60 -18.76 33.95
CA LEU A 548 16.78 -18.20 33.31
C LEU A 548 17.69 -19.30 32.75
N GLU A 549 17.88 -20.40 33.48
CA GLU A 549 18.63 -21.56 32.99
C GLU A 549 18.00 -22.11 31.71
N PHE A 550 16.67 -22.25 31.69
CA PHE A 550 15.95 -22.66 30.49
C PHE A 550 16.10 -21.63 29.35
N LEU A 551 15.97 -20.34 29.63
CA LEU A 551 16.14 -19.28 28.63
C LEU A 551 17.54 -19.34 28.00
N MET A 552 18.59 -19.43 28.81
CA MET A 552 19.98 -19.52 28.36
C MET A 552 20.19 -20.76 27.48
N LYS A 553 19.73 -21.94 27.91
CA LYS A 553 19.79 -23.17 27.10
C LYS A 553 19.04 -23.04 25.78
N SER A 554 17.83 -22.47 25.79
CA SER A 554 17.01 -22.30 24.59
C SER A 554 17.63 -21.38 23.53
N LYS A 555 18.53 -20.50 23.98
CA LYS A 555 19.26 -19.54 23.14
C LYS A 555 20.72 -19.95 22.90
N ASN A 556 21.11 -21.16 23.33
CA ASN A 556 22.48 -21.69 23.27
C ASN A 556 23.51 -20.76 23.92
N LEU A 557 23.13 -20.11 25.02
CA LEU A 557 24.00 -19.26 25.82
C LEU A 557 24.65 -20.09 26.93
N GLN A 558 25.96 -19.96 27.08
CA GLN A 558 26.70 -20.61 28.16
C GLN A 558 27.75 -19.65 28.71
N VAL A 559 27.99 -19.73 30.02
CA VAL A 559 29.13 -19.09 30.66
C VAL A 559 30.25 -20.13 30.70
N PHE A 560 31.45 -19.77 30.22
CA PHE A 560 32.62 -20.65 30.30
C PHE A 560 33.25 -20.61 31.70
N GLU A 561 33.97 -21.67 32.08
CA GLU A 561 34.61 -21.74 33.41
C GLU A 561 35.55 -20.56 33.69
N GLU A 562 36.23 -20.05 32.65
CA GLU A 562 37.12 -18.89 32.72
C GLU A 562 36.37 -17.60 33.15
N ASP A 563 35.10 -17.50 32.76
CA ASP A 563 34.22 -16.35 33.00
C ASP A 563 33.38 -16.54 34.29
N GLU A 564 33.20 -17.76 34.82
CA GLU A 564 32.54 -18.01 36.11
C GLU A 564 33.29 -17.32 37.27
N LYS A 565 34.62 -17.17 37.14
CA LYS A 565 35.41 -16.41 38.11
C LYS A 565 35.00 -14.93 38.16
N LEU A 566 34.58 -14.34 37.04
CA LEU A 566 34.10 -12.94 37.00
C LEU A 566 32.81 -12.78 37.80
N ILE A 567 31.93 -13.79 37.76
CA ILE A 567 30.71 -13.82 38.55
C ILE A 567 31.05 -13.94 40.04
N SER A 568 31.97 -14.85 40.40
CA SER A 568 32.40 -14.98 41.80
C SER A 568 33.05 -13.69 42.30
N ASP A 569 33.90 -13.04 41.51
CA ASP A 569 34.61 -11.82 41.91
C ASP A 569 33.66 -10.62 42.05
N ALA A 570 32.70 -10.48 41.13
CA ALA A 570 31.67 -9.42 41.14
C ALA A 570 30.75 -9.47 42.37
N PHE A 571 30.43 -10.66 42.88
CA PHE A 571 29.48 -10.84 43.98
C PHE A 571 30.14 -11.25 45.31
N SER A 572 31.42 -11.63 45.33
CA SER A 572 32.18 -11.91 46.58
C SER A 572 32.46 -10.65 47.40
N LEU A 573 32.61 -9.48 46.75
CA LEU A 573 32.75 -8.19 47.44
C LEU A 573 31.42 -7.69 48.06
N ASN A 574 30.28 -8.09 47.50
CA ASN A 574 28.95 -7.72 48.01
C ASN A 574 28.47 -8.60 49.17
N LEU A 575 29.11 -9.74 49.44
CA LEU A 575 28.76 -10.57 50.60
C LEU A 575 29.26 -9.94 51.91
N ILE A 576 30.38 -9.22 51.88
CA ILE A 576 31.00 -8.58 53.05
C ILE A 576 30.29 -7.27 53.41
N SER A 577 29.82 -6.49 52.43
CA SER A 577 29.04 -5.27 52.66
C SER A 577 27.59 -5.54 53.11
N ARG A 578 26.97 -6.64 52.68
CA ARG A 578 25.57 -7.00 53.02
C ARG A 578 25.39 -7.59 54.42
N LEU A 579 26.45 -8.03 55.09
CA LEU A 579 26.39 -8.60 56.44
C LEU A 579 26.51 -7.57 57.57
N MET A 580 26.90 -6.31 57.29
CA MET A 580 27.27 -5.35 58.35
C MET A 580 26.19 -4.31 58.74
N PRO A 581 25.20 -3.91 57.91
CA PRO A 581 24.08 -3.09 58.39
C PRO A 581 22.89 -3.90 58.94
N SER A 582 22.76 -5.16 58.56
CA SER A 582 21.60 -6.04 58.87
C SER A 582 21.56 -6.57 60.31
N ILE A 583 22.64 -6.36 61.09
CA ILE A 583 22.78 -6.90 62.46
C ILE A 583 22.52 -5.82 63.54
N PHE A 584 22.35 -4.53 63.20
CA PHE A 584 22.30 -3.44 64.20
C PHE A 584 21.06 -2.52 64.24
N LYS A 585 19.97 -2.83 63.53
CA LYS A 585 18.63 -2.22 63.74
C LYS A 585 17.63 -3.37 63.69
N GLU A 586 16.95 -3.82 64.75
CA GLU A 586 16.16 -3.09 65.74
C GLU A 586 16.13 -3.85 67.07
N LEU A 587 16.51 -3.16 68.14
CA LEU A 587 16.31 -3.54 69.54
C LEU A 587 15.60 -2.35 70.17
N TYR A 588 14.25 -2.32 70.21
CA TYR A 588 13.44 -1.66 71.27
C TYR A 588 11.91 -1.90 71.13
N VAL A 589 11.38 -2.80 71.97
CA VAL A 589 10.25 -2.68 72.95
C VAL A 589 9.13 -1.65 72.63
N GLN A 590 7.80 -1.90 72.64
CA GLN A 590 6.93 -2.68 73.53
C GLN A 590 5.47 -2.83 73.00
N SER A 591 4.77 -3.85 73.51
CA SER A 591 3.32 -3.94 73.78
C SER A 591 2.39 -4.68 72.77
N ARG A 592 1.91 -5.82 73.28
CA ARG A 592 0.59 -6.47 73.12
C ARG A 592 0.07 -6.78 71.71
N THR A 593 -0.26 -8.09 71.57
CA THR A 593 -1.22 -8.71 70.63
C THR A 593 -0.78 -8.93 69.17
N ARG A 594 -0.42 -10.20 68.89
CA ARG A 594 -0.65 -10.98 67.65
C ARG A 594 -0.46 -10.28 66.29
N LEU A 595 0.61 -10.64 65.57
CA LEU A 595 0.61 -11.17 64.18
C LEU A 595 2.07 -11.29 63.71
N TYR A 596 2.54 -12.51 63.45
CA TYR A 596 3.77 -12.74 62.69
C TYR A 596 3.39 -13.23 61.29
N ALA A 597 3.73 -12.44 60.27
CA ALA A 597 3.73 -12.85 58.88
C ALA A 597 5.10 -13.45 58.56
N PHE A 598 5.13 -14.71 58.12
CA PHE A 598 6.33 -15.34 57.57
C PHE A 598 6.05 -15.77 56.13
N TYR A 599 6.99 -15.44 55.26
CA TYR A 599 6.99 -15.70 53.81
C TYR A 599 7.00 -17.21 53.50
N PHE A 600 6.23 -17.61 52.50
CA PHE A 600 6.09 -18.99 52.03
C PHE A 600 7.14 -19.33 50.96
N VAL A 601 7.90 -20.42 51.14
CA VAL A 601 8.59 -21.12 50.05
C VAL A 601 7.82 -22.40 49.76
N ALA A 602 7.23 -22.50 48.57
CA ALA A 602 6.49 -23.70 48.14
C ALA A 602 7.49 -24.81 47.76
N HIS A 603 7.42 -25.97 48.42
CA HIS A 603 8.22 -27.15 48.04
C HIS A 603 7.37 -28.16 47.26
N ARG A 604 7.93 -28.70 46.17
CA ARG A 604 7.33 -29.70 45.27
C ARG A 604 7.79 -31.10 45.70
N PHE A 605 6.86 -32.03 45.93
CA PHE A 605 7.20 -33.43 46.21
C PHE A 605 6.91 -34.31 44.99
N VAL A 606 7.85 -35.18 44.63
CA VAL A 606 7.74 -36.15 43.52
C VAL A 606 7.44 -37.52 44.12
N TYR A 607 6.28 -38.09 43.77
CA TYR A 607 5.97 -39.50 44.02
C TYR A 607 6.11 -40.29 42.71
N GLY A 608 6.51 -41.56 42.83
CA GLY A 608 6.91 -42.45 41.74
C GLY A 608 6.18 -42.29 40.40
N SER A 609 7.01 -42.33 39.36
CA SER A 609 6.82 -42.40 37.89
C SER A 609 5.59 -41.86 37.16
N SER A 610 4.48 -41.39 37.76
CA SER A 610 3.31 -41.02 36.95
C SER A 610 2.41 -39.89 37.45
N ILE A 611 2.53 -39.36 38.68
CA ILE A 611 1.59 -38.32 39.17
C ILE A 611 2.31 -37.30 40.07
N ALA A 612 2.54 -36.08 39.54
CA ALA A 612 2.98 -34.93 40.35
C ALA A 612 1.78 -34.14 40.87
N ARG A 613 1.70 -33.91 42.18
CA ARG A 613 0.66 -33.06 42.81
C ARG A 613 1.30 -32.06 43.76
N THR A 614 0.94 -30.78 43.62
CA THR A 614 1.35 -29.72 44.55
C THR A 614 0.33 -29.61 45.68
N VAL A 615 0.76 -29.80 46.93
CA VAL A 615 -0.06 -29.56 48.13
C VAL A 615 0.56 -28.41 48.92
N LYS A 616 -0.24 -27.38 49.22
CA LYS A 616 0.19 -26.22 50.03
C LYS A 616 -0.12 -26.50 51.50
N PHE A 617 0.89 -26.40 52.37
CA PHE A 617 0.72 -26.46 53.82
C PHE A 617 0.91 -25.07 54.41
N SER A 618 0.14 -24.74 55.45
CA SER A 618 0.10 -23.41 56.08
C SER A 618 0.73 -23.39 57.47
N ILE A 619 1.88 -24.05 57.69
CA ILE A 619 2.63 -24.00 58.95
C ILE A 619 4.14 -24.19 58.69
N THR A 620 4.98 -23.40 59.38
CA THR A 620 6.45 -23.45 59.40
C THR A 620 6.96 -24.39 60.49
N GLY A 621 7.67 -25.46 60.12
CA GLY A 621 8.41 -26.36 61.01
C GLY A 621 9.31 -27.30 60.20
N SER A 622 10.57 -27.46 60.59
CA SER A 622 11.65 -28.10 59.80
C SER A 622 11.79 -29.62 59.97
N ASP A 623 10.86 -30.30 60.64
CA ASP A 623 10.97 -31.75 60.87
C ASP A 623 10.14 -32.57 59.88
N PHE A 624 10.79 -32.89 58.75
CA PHE A 624 10.22 -33.75 57.72
C PHE A 624 10.60 -35.22 57.96
N CYS A 625 9.62 -36.12 57.87
CA CYS A 625 9.87 -37.55 57.92
C CYS A 625 10.21 -38.10 56.54
N HIS A 626 11.51 -38.32 56.31
CA HIS A 626 11.99 -39.06 55.14
C HIS A 626 11.83 -40.57 55.37
N GLY A 627 11.01 -41.22 54.54
CA GLY A 627 10.78 -42.67 54.52
C GLY A 627 9.40 -42.97 53.93
N THR A 628 9.34 -43.69 52.81
CA THR A 628 8.09 -44.02 52.11
C THR A 628 7.31 -45.08 52.88
N CYS A 629 6.44 -44.67 53.79
CA CYS A 629 5.38 -45.53 54.31
C CYS A 629 4.13 -45.30 53.44
N ASP A 630 3.99 -46.05 52.34
CA ASP A 630 2.79 -46.05 51.48
C ASP A 630 2.19 -44.65 51.15
N GLY A 631 3.05 -43.65 50.95
CA GLY A 631 2.61 -42.30 50.60
C GLY A 631 2.33 -41.34 51.77
N LEU A 632 2.45 -41.77 53.04
CA LEU A 632 2.16 -40.91 54.20
C LEU A 632 3.35 -40.02 54.56
N VAL A 633 3.09 -38.72 54.77
CA VAL A 633 4.09 -37.73 55.22
C VAL A 633 3.69 -37.18 56.58
N CYS A 634 4.60 -37.25 57.56
CA CYS A 634 4.32 -36.79 58.92
C CYS A 634 4.63 -35.29 59.09
N ILE A 635 3.74 -34.45 58.57
CA ILE A 635 3.49 -33.10 59.07
C ILE A 635 1.96 -33.02 59.13
N TYR A 636 1.37 -33.20 60.31
CA TYR A 636 -0.09 -33.32 60.48
C TYR A 636 -0.75 -34.42 59.61
N CYS A 637 -0.27 -35.67 59.72
CA CYS A 637 -0.82 -36.89 59.09
C CYS A 637 -1.61 -36.66 57.80
N VAL A 638 -0.88 -36.42 56.71
CA VAL A 638 -1.48 -36.14 55.41
C VAL A 638 -1.32 -37.37 54.54
N ASN A 639 -2.42 -37.82 53.95
CA ASN A 639 -2.40 -38.76 52.83
C ASN A 639 -2.49 -37.94 51.53
N PRO A 640 -1.39 -37.76 50.79
CA PRO A 640 -1.36 -36.96 49.56
C PRO A 640 -2.18 -37.58 48.42
N ALA A 641 -2.38 -38.91 48.43
CA ALA A 641 -3.19 -39.60 47.44
C ALA A 641 -4.69 -39.32 47.64
N THR A 642 -5.16 -39.28 48.89
CA THR A 642 -6.58 -39.12 49.24
C THR A 642 -6.97 -37.71 49.73
N ARG A 643 -6.00 -36.79 49.90
CA ARG A 643 -6.16 -35.45 50.52
C ARG A 643 -6.70 -35.48 51.96
N TRP A 644 -6.63 -36.62 52.63
CA TRP A 644 -7.01 -36.74 54.03
C TRP A 644 -5.93 -36.10 54.91
N GLN A 645 -6.34 -35.25 55.86
CA GLN A 645 -5.45 -34.60 56.83
C GLN A 645 -6.02 -34.71 58.24
N ARG A 646 -5.14 -34.88 59.25
CA ARG A 646 -5.56 -34.89 60.66
C ARG A 646 -4.49 -34.28 61.56
N THR A 647 -4.92 -33.37 62.43
CA THR A 647 -4.05 -32.76 63.45
C THR A 647 -4.07 -33.60 64.73
N PHE A 648 -2.89 -33.81 65.32
CA PHE A 648 -2.74 -34.53 66.58
C PHE A 648 -2.67 -33.56 67.76
N PRO A 649 -3.14 -33.96 68.95
CA PRO A 649 -2.77 -33.26 70.18
C PRO A 649 -1.25 -33.31 70.39
N LEU A 650 -0.69 -32.31 71.06
CA LEU A 650 0.74 -32.24 71.36
C LEU A 650 1.16 -33.45 72.19
N SER A 651 2.24 -34.11 71.76
CA SER A 651 2.88 -35.20 72.49
C SER A 651 3.81 -34.67 73.57
N THR A 652 4.23 -35.50 74.53
CA THR A 652 5.02 -35.02 75.68
C THR A 652 6.40 -34.53 75.25
N VAL A 653 7.03 -35.20 74.26
CA VAL A 653 8.33 -34.77 73.70
C VAL A 653 8.32 -33.34 73.15
N HIS A 654 7.19 -32.83 72.64
CA HIS A 654 7.12 -31.45 72.15
C HIS A 654 7.26 -30.43 73.29
N GLY A 655 6.73 -30.74 74.48
CA GLY A 655 6.93 -29.93 75.69
C GLY A 655 8.41 -29.92 76.11
N LEU A 656 9.06 -31.07 76.04
CA LEU A 656 10.49 -31.21 76.34
C LEU A 656 11.38 -30.41 75.38
N PHE A 657 11.08 -30.44 74.07
CA PHE A 657 11.76 -29.60 73.09
C PHE A 657 11.60 -28.10 73.37
N SER A 658 10.38 -27.66 73.73
CA SER A 658 10.12 -26.25 74.07
C SER A 658 10.96 -25.79 75.25
N ASP A 659 11.12 -26.65 76.27
CA ASP A 659 11.93 -26.34 77.44
C ASP A 659 13.44 -26.38 77.17
N MET A 660 13.92 -27.27 76.28
CA MET A 660 15.31 -27.23 75.80
C MET A 660 15.62 -25.94 75.03
N TYR A 661 14.73 -25.52 74.13
CA TYR A 661 14.89 -24.29 73.34
C TYR A 661 14.97 -23.05 74.23
N LYS A 662 14.14 -22.95 75.27
CA LYS A 662 14.21 -21.86 76.26
C LYS A 662 15.55 -21.82 76.99
N ARG A 663 16.19 -22.98 77.17
CA ARG A 663 17.48 -23.12 77.86
C ARG A 663 18.69 -22.96 76.93
N LYS A 664 18.47 -22.81 75.61
CA LYS A 664 19.51 -22.73 74.56
C LYS A 664 20.44 -23.96 74.51
N GLU A 665 19.92 -25.12 74.86
CA GLU A 665 20.65 -26.40 74.80
C GLU A 665 20.39 -27.06 73.45
N PHE A 666 21.33 -26.91 72.50
CA PHE A 666 21.24 -27.51 71.17
C PHE A 666 22.07 -28.80 71.14
N HIS A 667 21.51 -29.91 71.59
CA HIS A 667 22.13 -31.23 71.41
C HIS A 667 21.74 -31.81 70.04
N TYR A 668 22.65 -32.56 69.41
CA TYR A 668 22.48 -33.08 68.04
C TYR A 668 21.42 -34.20 67.94
N SER A 669 20.89 -34.73 69.04
CA SER A 669 19.87 -35.78 69.06
C SER A 669 18.45 -35.21 69.10
N SER A 670 17.94 -34.69 67.98
CA SER A 670 16.51 -34.41 67.84
C SER A 670 15.77 -35.69 67.42
N PRO A 671 15.03 -36.40 68.30
CA PRO A 671 14.18 -37.50 67.85
C PRO A 671 13.20 -36.99 66.79
N LYS A 672 12.83 -37.85 65.84
CA LYS A 672 11.90 -37.52 64.74
C LYS A 672 10.72 -38.46 64.75
N PRO A 673 9.49 -37.99 64.45
CA PRO A 673 8.32 -38.86 64.41
C PRO A 673 8.44 -39.86 63.26
N ARG A 674 7.85 -41.05 63.38
CA ARG A 674 7.79 -42.07 62.32
C ARG A 674 6.43 -42.77 62.30
N PHE A 675 6.12 -43.53 61.25
CA PHE A 675 4.91 -44.36 61.17
C PHE A 675 5.28 -45.84 61.26
N GLY A 676 4.70 -46.55 62.21
CA GLY A 676 4.77 -48.01 62.31
C GLY A 676 3.40 -48.64 62.02
N LYS A 677 3.38 -49.79 61.37
CA LYS A 677 2.16 -50.55 61.08
C LYS A 677 1.80 -51.42 62.29
N ASP A 678 0.63 -51.20 62.85
CA ASP A 678 0.02 -52.12 63.80
C ASP A 678 -0.39 -53.39 63.04
N MET A 679 0.32 -54.49 63.26
CA MET A 679 0.10 -55.75 62.56
C MET A 679 -1.22 -56.45 62.92
N ILE A 680 -1.87 -56.07 64.02
CA ILE A 680 -3.15 -56.63 64.46
C ILE A 680 -4.30 -55.90 63.76
N THR A 681 -4.28 -54.57 63.79
CA THR A 681 -5.35 -53.75 63.19
C THR A 681 -5.08 -53.37 61.74
N CYS A 682 -3.88 -53.68 61.22
CA CYS A 682 -3.37 -53.22 59.94
C CYS A 682 -3.37 -51.68 59.77
N THR A 683 -3.35 -50.91 60.86
CA THR A 683 -3.36 -49.45 60.82
C THR A 683 -1.97 -48.85 61.07
N PHE A 684 -1.61 -47.80 60.33
CA PHE A 684 -0.36 -47.07 60.58
C PHE A 684 -0.53 -46.11 61.74
N LYS A 685 0.39 -46.14 62.71
CA LYS A 685 0.39 -45.30 63.91
C LYS A 685 1.65 -44.42 63.97
N PRO A 686 1.52 -43.11 64.27
CA PRO A 686 2.65 -42.26 64.60
C PRO A 686 3.38 -42.75 65.86
N VAL A 687 4.71 -42.78 65.81
CA VAL A 687 5.59 -43.25 66.88
C VAL A 687 6.73 -42.26 67.10
N TRP A 688 6.95 -41.89 68.35
CA TRP A 688 8.17 -41.24 68.85
C TRP A 688 8.95 -42.23 69.68
N LEU A 689 10.27 -42.25 69.51
CA LEU A 689 11.15 -43.05 70.34
C LEU A 689 12.43 -42.25 70.63
N TYR A 690 12.77 -42.09 71.90
CA TYR A 690 13.89 -41.25 72.36
C TYR A 690 14.47 -41.72 73.70
N ASN A 691 15.68 -41.25 74.00
CA ASN A 691 16.31 -41.45 75.30
C ASN A 691 15.87 -40.33 76.25
N SER A 692 15.25 -40.68 77.37
CA SER A 692 14.76 -39.68 78.34
C SER A 692 15.90 -38.90 79.02
N SER A 693 17.08 -39.51 79.13
CA SER A 693 18.29 -38.83 79.61
C SER A 693 18.74 -37.67 78.72
N ASP A 694 18.43 -37.66 77.42
CA ASP A 694 18.72 -36.51 76.53
C ASP A 694 17.93 -35.26 76.94
N PHE A 695 16.83 -35.43 77.68
CA PHE A 695 15.97 -34.37 78.20
C PHE A 695 16.11 -34.17 79.72
N ARG A 696 17.19 -34.68 80.32
CA ARG A 696 17.46 -34.68 81.78
C ARG A 696 16.38 -35.39 82.62
N LEU A 697 15.71 -36.36 82.04
CA LEU A 697 14.82 -37.28 82.74
C LEU A 697 15.58 -38.57 83.09
N ASP A 698 14.91 -39.53 83.72
CA ASP A 698 15.49 -40.83 84.08
C ASP A 698 16.14 -41.50 82.86
N ASN A 699 17.23 -42.26 83.10
CA ASN A 699 18.02 -42.89 82.04
C ASN A 699 17.33 -44.15 81.46
N VAL A 700 16.13 -43.96 80.93
CA VAL A 700 15.29 -44.96 80.28
C VAL A 700 14.98 -44.52 78.84
N THR A 701 14.58 -45.47 78.00
CA THR A 701 14.04 -45.17 76.68
C THR A 701 12.52 -45.03 76.76
N THR A 702 11.97 -44.01 76.08
CA THR A 702 10.53 -43.73 76.09
C THR A 702 9.99 -43.78 74.67
N CYS A 703 8.90 -44.54 74.49
CA CYS A 703 8.17 -44.62 73.24
C CYS A 703 6.78 -44.01 73.41
N GLU A 704 6.41 -43.07 72.54
CA GLU A 704 5.06 -42.51 72.46
C GLU A 704 4.40 -43.00 71.16
N VAL A 705 3.31 -43.74 71.27
CA VAL A 705 2.53 -44.23 70.13
C VAL A 705 1.16 -43.55 70.12
N PHE A 706 0.80 -42.93 68.99
CA PHE A 706 -0.50 -42.30 68.84
C PHE A 706 -1.57 -43.32 68.46
N ASP A 707 -2.67 -43.33 69.22
CA ASP A 707 -3.83 -44.16 68.93
C ASP A 707 -4.97 -43.29 68.38
N PHE A 708 -5.41 -43.57 67.15
CA PHE A 708 -6.42 -42.79 66.44
C PHE A 708 -7.82 -42.91 67.04
N SER A 709 -8.12 -44.02 67.72
CA SER A 709 -9.44 -44.30 68.30
C SER A 709 -9.73 -43.44 69.54
N PRO A 710 -8.89 -43.44 70.59
CA PRO A 710 -9.03 -42.50 71.70
C PRO A 710 -8.46 -41.11 71.38
N ASN A 711 -7.84 -40.91 70.20
CA ASN A 711 -7.20 -39.66 69.78
C ASN A 711 -6.16 -39.15 70.81
N ALA A 712 -5.37 -40.07 71.36
CA ALA A 712 -4.45 -39.80 72.47
C ALA A 712 -3.11 -40.51 72.27
N TRP A 713 -2.05 -39.92 72.83
CA TRP A 713 -0.73 -40.55 72.91
C TRP A 713 -0.68 -41.54 74.06
N ARG A 714 -0.17 -42.74 73.79
CA ARG A 714 0.13 -43.78 74.78
C ARG A 714 1.62 -43.96 74.91
N TYR A 715 2.08 -44.36 76.09
CA TYR A 715 3.50 -44.40 76.42
C TYR A 715 3.93 -45.82 76.78
N VAL A 716 5.13 -46.19 76.38
CA VAL A 716 5.82 -47.41 76.81
C VAL A 716 7.18 -47.00 77.39
N VAL A 717 7.41 -47.34 78.66
CA VAL A 717 8.64 -47.02 79.40
C VAL A 717 8.99 -48.17 80.36
N PRO A 718 10.21 -48.73 80.32
CA PRO A 718 11.23 -48.53 79.30
C PRO A 718 10.81 -49.19 77.98
N ALA A 719 11.00 -48.49 76.86
CA ALA A 719 10.64 -48.99 75.52
C ALA A 719 11.67 -49.98 74.94
N SER A 720 12.91 -49.88 75.38
CA SER A 720 14.06 -50.69 75.00
C SER A 720 14.99 -50.84 76.20
N PRO A 721 15.55 -52.03 76.44
CA PRO A 721 16.55 -52.23 77.50
C PRO A 721 17.88 -51.51 77.20
N TYR A 722 18.12 -51.12 75.94
CA TYR A 722 19.34 -50.44 75.49
C TYR A 722 19.03 -49.00 75.04
N ARG A 723 20.02 -48.10 75.20
CA ARG A 723 19.94 -46.71 74.74
C ARG A 723 19.89 -46.67 73.21
N ILE A 724 19.17 -45.70 72.66
CA ILE A 724 19.01 -45.56 71.21
C ILE A 724 20.09 -44.67 70.66
N ASN A 725 20.74 -45.11 69.58
CA ASN A 725 21.73 -44.33 68.87
C ASN A 725 21.02 -43.25 68.04
N ALA A 726 21.08 -42.00 68.52
CA ALA A 726 20.40 -40.87 67.89
C ALA A 726 21.05 -40.38 66.57
N TYR A 727 22.25 -40.85 66.23
CA TYR A 727 22.94 -40.46 64.99
C TYR A 727 22.41 -41.21 63.76
N HIS A 728 21.72 -42.33 63.96
CA HIS A 728 21.19 -43.15 62.87
C HIS A 728 19.68 -42.98 62.75
N LYS A 729 19.22 -42.79 61.50
CA LYS A 729 17.79 -42.79 61.20
C LYS A 729 17.25 -44.22 61.36
N PRO A 730 16.04 -44.42 61.94
CA PRO A 730 15.43 -45.73 62.01
C PRO A 730 15.15 -46.29 60.61
N VAL A 731 15.30 -47.60 60.46
CA VAL A 731 15.05 -48.35 59.24
C VAL A 731 13.61 -48.83 59.25
N TYR A 732 12.93 -48.72 58.11
CA TYR A 732 11.58 -49.23 57.92
C TYR A 732 11.63 -50.48 57.05
N LEU A 733 11.13 -51.60 57.56
CA LEU A 733 11.08 -52.89 56.86
C LEU A 733 9.77 -53.61 57.23
N ASP A 734 9.02 -54.06 56.22
CA ASP A 734 7.78 -54.86 56.38
C ASP A 734 6.71 -54.27 57.31
N GLY A 735 6.56 -52.94 57.30
CA GLY A 735 5.60 -52.26 58.19
C GLY A 735 6.14 -51.96 59.58
N SER A 736 7.30 -52.50 59.95
CA SER A 736 7.93 -52.32 61.26
C SER A 736 9.04 -51.27 61.22
N LEU A 737 9.23 -50.59 62.34
CA LEU A 737 10.30 -49.60 62.53
C LEU A 737 11.40 -50.19 63.42
N TYR A 738 12.64 -50.10 62.96
CA TYR A 738 13.83 -50.59 63.64
C TYR A 738 14.75 -49.42 63.98
N TRP A 739 15.08 -49.25 65.26
CA TRP A 739 16.05 -48.26 65.71
C TRP A 739 17.36 -48.96 66.08
N PHE A 740 18.47 -48.31 65.74
CA PHE A 740 19.78 -48.77 66.22
C PHE A 740 19.91 -48.44 67.70
N THR A 741 20.28 -49.43 68.50
CA THR A 741 20.63 -49.25 69.90
C THR A 741 22.14 -49.23 70.07
N GLU A 742 22.60 -48.53 71.09
CA GLU A 742 23.95 -48.67 71.62
C GLU A 742 23.99 -50.04 72.32
N CYS A 743 24.63 -51.03 71.69
CA CYS A 743 24.96 -52.30 72.35
C CYS A 743 26.34 -52.18 73.02
N GLU A 744 26.66 -53.12 73.91
CA GLU A 744 28.07 -53.52 74.08
C GLU A 744 28.66 -54.02 72.76
#